data_AF-A0A9E8D9D2-F1
#
_entry.id   AF-A0A9E8D9D2-F1
#
_cell.length_a   1.000
_cell.length_b   1.000
_cell.length_c   1.000
_cell.angle_alpha   90.00
_cell.angle_beta   90.00
_cell.angle_gamma   90.00
#
_symmetry.space_group_name_H-M   'P 1'
#
loop_
_entity.id
_entity.type
_entity.pdbx_description
1 polymer ?
#
loop_
_entity_poly.entity_id
_entity_poly.type
_entity_poly.pdbx_seq_one_letter_code
_entity_poly.pdbx_strand_id
1 'polypeptide(L)'
;MRIACLGGGPAGLYFAISMKLQNPSHEMVVIERNRADDTFGWGVVLSDETLDNLAANDPVSAERIREHFAYWDDIAVVHKGVKTVSTGHGFCGIGRRQLLILLQERARELGVEMRFETDVTEVSIEQYRHEYDLVLAADGLNSRTRQTYAEHFKPDIDVRACKFVWLGTHQTFNDAFTFIFEKTEHGWVWAHAYQFDKDTATFIVECSEATWQAFGFGEMNQQESITVCERIFAKHLDGHALMTNANHIRGSAWINFPRVLCERWSYENVVLMGDAAATAHFSIGSGSKLALESAISLANMLHSEPSMEAAIARYEEERRFEVLRLQSAARNSTEWFEQVERYLDLDPVQFNYSLLTRSQRISHENLRVRDPVWLESAERWFQTQAGNSGSARAPMFAPYRLRDLTLVNRVVFSPMAQYKAVDGCPTDWHFSHYAERAKGGAGLVYTEMTCVSPTGRITPGCPGLYAPEHEAAWKRLCDFVHTETNAKLCAQIGHSGAKGSTQLGWQEMDAPLAEGNWPIMAASNMPWSARNQVPKAMDRHDMDRVRDEFVSAAQMADRAGFDMIEIHAAHGYLLSSFITPLTNHRDDEYGGSLENRLRYPLEVINAVRLAWPAHKPLSVRISANDWCGDEGITPDDAVKIAKRLRDAEVDIVDVSAGQTSTQAKPVYGRMFQTPFSDRIRNEAAIATMAVGNIYQADHVNSILMAGRADLVCIARPHLADPYWTLHVAAGLGDREVEWPAPYRAGADQLQRLAERGEGWV
;
A
#
# COMPACT_ATOMS: atom_id res chain seq x y z
N MET A 1 -21.41 26.23 29.99
CA MET A 1 -19.97 25.94 30.14
C MET A 1 -19.16 27.12 29.64
N ARG A 2 -18.00 27.35 30.26
CA ARG A 2 -16.95 28.27 29.85
C ARG A 2 -15.88 27.47 29.12
N ILE A 3 -15.60 27.82 27.86
CA ILE A 3 -14.74 27.01 26.99
C ILE A 3 -13.71 27.90 26.29
N ALA A 4 -12.45 27.50 26.33
CA ALA A 4 -11.35 28.15 25.62
C ALA A 4 -10.88 27.29 24.44
N CYS A 5 -10.88 27.86 23.24
CA CYS A 5 -10.29 27.27 22.05
C CYS A 5 -8.93 27.92 21.78
N LEU A 6 -7.86 27.15 21.95
CA LEU A 6 -6.50 27.59 21.65
C LEU A 6 -6.24 27.32 20.17
N GLY A 7 -6.25 28.37 19.34
CA GLY A 7 -6.11 28.30 17.89
C GLY A 7 -7.36 28.77 17.14
N GLY A 8 -7.18 29.74 16.23
CA GLY A 8 -8.19 30.34 15.38
C GLY A 8 -8.28 29.72 13.97
N GLY A 9 -7.84 28.48 13.81
CA GLY A 9 -8.00 27.71 12.57
C GLY A 9 -9.41 27.11 12.42
N PRO A 10 -9.66 26.33 11.34
CA PRO A 10 -10.97 25.73 11.09
C PRO A 10 -11.50 24.87 12.25
N ALA A 11 -10.64 24.13 12.94
CA ALA A 11 -11.02 23.30 14.09
C ALA A 11 -11.58 24.15 15.25
N GLY A 12 -10.79 25.11 15.74
CA GLY A 12 -11.17 25.93 16.90
C GLY A 12 -12.37 26.84 16.63
N LEU A 13 -12.38 27.53 15.47
CA LEU A 13 -13.49 28.39 15.09
C LEU A 13 -14.80 27.59 14.92
N TYR A 14 -14.75 26.46 14.21
CA TYR A 14 -15.96 25.71 13.92
C TYR A 14 -16.50 24.92 15.11
N PHE A 15 -15.63 24.49 16.03
CA PHE A 15 -16.07 23.94 17.30
C PHE A 15 -16.80 25.00 18.14
N ALA A 16 -16.28 26.23 18.20
CA ALA A 16 -16.94 27.31 18.92
C ALA A 16 -18.31 27.68 18.33
N ILE A 17 -18.42 27.70 17.00
CA ILE A 17 -19.70 27.87 16.29
C ILE A 17 -20.67 26.73 16.67
N SER A 18 -20.22 25.48 16.57
CA SER A 18 -21.06 24.30 16.83
C SER A 18 -21.57 24.29 18.28
N MET A 19 -20.72 24.61 19.27
CA MET A 19 -21.12 24.72 20.67
C MET A 19 -22.16 25.82 20.89
N LYS A 20 -22.00 27.00 20.26
CA LYS A 20 -22.98 28.10 20.37
C LYS A 20 -24.32 27.75 19.73
N LEU A 21 -24.33 27.00 18.63
CA LEU A 21 -25.57 26.56 17.98
C LEU A 21 -26.33 25.56 18.84
N GLN A 22 -25.64 24.64 19.51
CA GLN A 22 -26.26 23.68 20.42
C GLN A 22 -26.81 24.36 21.68
N ASN A 23 -26.06 25.31 22.26
CA ASN A 23 -26.53 26.08 23.40
C ASN A 23 -25.91 27.49 23.45
N PRO A 24 -26.70 28.55 23.18
CA PRO A 24 -26.21 29.93 23.13
C PRO A 24 -25.63 30.45 24.45
N SER A 25 -25.95 29.82 25.58
CA SER A 25 -25.45 30.21 26.91
C SER A 25 -24.00 29.80 27.19
N HIS A 26 -23.36 29.02 26.30
CA HIS A 26 -21.94 28.74 26.41
C HIS A 26 -21.10 30.02 26.28
N GLU A 27 -20.15 30.21 27.19
CA GLU A 27 -19.14 31.26 27.09
C GLU A 27 -17.96 30.70 26.29
N MET A 28 -17.75 31.21 25.07
CA MET A 28 -16.71 30.73 24.17
C MET A 28 -15.65 31.81 23.97
N VAL A 29 -14.38 31.48 24.18
CA VAL A 29 -13.24 32.30 23.75
C VAL A 29 -12.39 31.52 22.76
N VAL A 30 -11.98 32.15 21.65
CA VAL A 30 -10.98 31.64 20.73
C VAL A 30 -9.73 32.51 20.85
N ILE A 31 -8.58 31.90 21.09
CA ILE A 31 -7.30 32.58 21.34
C ILE A 31 -6.34 32.19 20.22
N GLU A 32 -5.88 33.16 19.43
CA GLU A 32 -5.02 32.95 18.27
C GLU A 32 -3.77 33.83 18.37
N ARG A 33 -2.60 33.23 18.11
CA ARG A 33 -1.31 33.91 18.22
C ARG A 33 -1.04 34.84 17.04
N ASN A 34 -1.60 34.54 15.88
CA ASN A 34 -1.42 35.30 14.65
C ASN A 34 -2.54 36.35 14.45
N ARG A 35 -2.41 37.18 13.41
CA ARG A 35 -3.47 38.09 13.00
C ARG A 35 -4.63 37.31 12.39
N ALA A 36 -5.81 37.91 12.39
CA ALA A 36 -7.03 37.28 11.90
C ALA A 36 -6.96 36.80 10.43
N ASP A 37 -6.11 37.42 9.61
CA ASP A 37 -5.95 37.11 8.19
C ASP A 37 -4.59 36.50 7.82
N ASP A 38 -3.73 36.22 8.81
CA ASP A 38 -2.47 35.52 8.60
C ASP A 38 -2.75 34.04 8.30
N THR A 39 -2.38 33.59 7.10
CA THR A 39 -2.54 32.20 6.68
C THR A 39 -1.27 31.65 6.07
N PHE A 40 -1.01 30.37 6.33
CA PHE A 40 -0.02 29.59 5.59
C PHE A 40 -0.73 28.71 4.56
N GLY A 41 -0.34 28.84 3.30
CA GLY A 41 -0.97 28.15 2.17
C GLY A 41 -2.17 28.91 1.60
N TRP A 42 -2.65 28.45 0.44
CA TRP A 42 -3.62 29.16 -0.40
C TRP A 42 -5.01 28.53 -0.36
N GLY A 43 -5.36 27.67 -1.31
CA GLY A 43 -6.65 26.97 -1.33
C GLY A 43 -6.72 25.77 -0.40
N VAL A 44 -7.92 25.36 -0.01
CA VAL A 44 -8.18 24.07 0.62
C VAL A 44 -9.27 23.35 -0.15
N VAL A 45 -9.17 22.03 -0.24
CA VAL A 45 -10.16 21.17 -0.91
C VAL A 45 -11.10 20.59 0.14
N LEU A 46 -12.40 20.58 -0.15
CA LEU A 46 -13.43 19.91 0.63
C LEU A 46 -14.19 18.91 -0.25
N SER A 47 -14.75 17.88 0.38
CA SER A 47 -15.65 16.93 -0.30
C SER A 47 -17.11 17.31 -0.07
N ASP A 48 -17.99 16.96 -1.01
CA ASP A 48 -19.44 17.19 -0.88
C ASP A 48 -20.02 16.63 0.42
N GLU A 49 -19.59 15.44 0.83
CA GLU A 49 -19.96 14.83 2.12
C GLU A 49 -19.66 15.75 3.31
N THR A 50 -18.54 16.46 3.28
CA THR A 50 -18.18 17.42 4.34
C THR A 50 -19.13 18.61 4.33
N LEU A 51 -19.60 19.04 3.16
CA LEU A 51 -20.58 20.12 3.04
C LEU A 51 -21.95 19.70 3.54
N ASP A 52 -22.35 18.46 3.32
CA ASP A 52 -23.61 17.93 3.85
C ASP A 52 -23.57 17.84 5.38
N ASN A 53 -22.44 17.39 5.94
CA ASN A 53 -22.22 17.40 7.39
C ASN A 53 -22.22 18.82 7.96
N LEU A 54 -21.58 19.78 7.28
CA LEU A 54 -21.63 21.19 7.65
C LEU A 54 -23.06 21.73 7.59
N ALA A 55 -23.81 21.43 6.53
CA ALA A 55 -25.17 21.91 6.35
C ALA A 55 -26.14 21.34 7.39
N ALA A 56 -25.94 20.09 7.82
CA ALA A 56 -26.73 19.49 8.90
C ALA A 56 -26.49 20.18 10.26
N ASN A 57 -25.28 20.70 10.50
CA ASN A 57 -24.89 21.33 11.76
C ASN A 57 -25.09 22.87 11.77
N ASP A 58 -24.63 23.57 10.73
CA ASP A 58 -24.77 25.01 10.53
C ASP A 58 -25.09 25.33 9.06
N PRO A 59 -26.38 25.33 8.68
CA PRO A 59 -26.81 25.65 7.32
C PRO A 59 -26.28 27.00 6.81
N VAL A 60 -26.12 27.99 7.68
CA VAL A 60 -25.68 29.34 7.33
C VAL A 60 -24.20 29.35 6.95
N SER A 61 -23.35 28.70 7.74
CA SER A 61 -21.94 28.54 7.35
C SER A 61 -21.80 27.76 6.06
N ALA A 62 -22.55 26.66 5.91
CA ALA A 62 -22.49 25.83 4.71
C ALA A 62 -22.89 26.60 3.46
N GLU A 63 -23.95 27.41 3.50
CA GLU A 63 -24.37 28.27 2.39
C GLU A 63 -23.29 29.32 2.04
N ARG A 64 -22.82 30.09 3.01
CA ARG A 64 -21.77 31.11 2.79
C ARG A 64 -20.48 30.55 2.24
N ILE A 65 -20.07 29.38 2.74
CA ILE A 65 -18.89 28.68 2.25
C ILE A 65 -19.12 28.20 0.81
N ARG A 66 -20.30 27.64 0.49
CA ARG A 66 -20.66 27.19 -0.86
C ARG A 66 -20.63 28.31 -1.89
N GLU A 67 -21.08 29.51 -1.55
CA GLU A 67 -21.07 30.69 -2.44
C GLU A 67 -19.66 31.07 -2.92
N HIS A 68 -18.61 30.62 -2.23
CA HIS A 68 -17.22 30.96 -2.52
C HIS A 68 -16.41 29.79 -3.10
N PHE A 69 -17.03 28.66 -3.43
CA PHE A 69 -16.31 27.53 -3.99
C PHE A 69 -15.98 27.69 -5.48
N ALA A 70 -14.76 27.31 -5.83
CA ALA A 70 -14.45 26.81 -7.15
C ALA A 70 -14.78 25.31 -7.19
N TYR A 71 -15.52 24.86 -8.20
CA TYR A 71 -15.86 23.45 -8.41
C TYR A 71 -15.14 22.92 -9.64
N TRP A 72 -14.64 21.70 -9.55
CA TRP A 72 -14.09 20.96 -10.67
C TRP A 72 -14.29 19.46 -10.44
N ASP A 73 -14.38 18.69 -11.53
CA ASP A 73 -14.62 17.25 -11.46
C ASP A 73 -13.38 16.43 -11.85
N ASP A 74 -12.48 17.02 -12.63
CA ASP A 74 -11.42 16.31 -13.29
C ASP A 74 -10.11 16.29 -12.49
N ILE A 75 -9.33 15.23 -12.67
CA ILE A 75 -7.91 15.15 -12.34
C ILE A 75 -7.11 15.07 -13.63
N ALA A 76 -6.20 16.01 -13.82
CA ALA A 76 -5.23 16.01 -14.90
C ALA A 76 -3.84 15.59 -14.40
N VAL A 77 -3.13 14.81 -15.21
CA VAL A 77 -1.71 14.51 -14.99
C VAL A 77 -0.93 14.89 -16.23
N VAL A 78 0.04 15.77 -16.05
CA VAL A 78 0.99 16.19 -17.09
C VAL A 78 2.32 15.51 -16.83
N HIS A 79 2.69 14.58 -17.70
CA HIS A 79 3.92 13.80 -17.59
C HIS A 79 4.51 13.55 -18.97
N LYS A 80 5.82 13.80 -19.14
CA LYS A 80 6.53 13.69 -20.44
C LYS A 80 5.84 14.45 -21.58
N GLY A 81 5.26 15.61 -21.27
CA GLY A 81 4.54 16.47 -22.22
C GLY A 81 3.14 15.97 -22.61
N VAL A 82 2.65 14.87 -22.04
CA VAL A 82 1.31 14.33 -22.26
C VAL A 82 0.42 14.75 -21.10
N LYS A 83 -0.75 15.35 -21.39
CA LYS A 83 -1.82 15.62 -20.42
C LYS A 83 -2.88 14.53 -20.54
N THR A 84 -3.04 13.74 -19.49
CA THR A 84 -4.11 12.74 -19.34
C THR A 84 -5.12 13.25 -18.33
N VAL A 85 -6.42 13.13 -18.64
CA VAL A 85 -7.51 13.61 -17.78
C VAL A 85 -8.43 12.44 -17.44
N SER A 86 -8.79 12.33 -16.17
CA SER A 86 -9.87 11.46 -15.68
C SER A 86 -10.90 12.30 -14.93
N THR A 87 -12.18 12.00 -15.14
CA THR A 87 -13.35 12.74 -14.64
C THR A 87 -14.07 12.00 -13.51
N GLY A 88 -15.18 12.54 -13.00
CA GLY A 88 -16.02 11.92 -11.97
C GLY A 88 -15.38 11.84 -10.58
N HIS A 89 -14.40 12.70 -10.29
CA HIS A 89 -13.74 12.72 -8.98
C HIS A 89 -14.47 13.61 -7.98
N GLY A 90 -15.06 14.72 -8.45
CA GLY A 90 -15.83 15.69 -7.68
C GLY A 90 -15.03 16.40 -6.58
N PHE A 91 -14.67 17.66 -6.82
CA PHE A 91 -13.96 18.49 -5.85
C PHE A 91 -14.53 19.90 -5.76
N CYS A 92 -14.40 20.49 -4.58
CA CYS A 92 -14.57 21.92 -4.39
C CYS A 92 -13.38 22.51 -3.62
N GLY A 93 -12.99 23.72 -3.98
CA GLY A 93 -11.89 24.46 -3.39
C GLY A 93 -12.31 25.84 -2.95
N ILE A 94 -11.84 26.26 -1.77
CA ILE A 94 -12.01 27.62 -1.25
C ILE A 94 -10.67 28.17 -0.78
N GLY A 95 -10.44 29.47 -0.96
CA GLY A 95 -9.29 30.15 -0.36
C GLY A 95 -9.29 30.00 1.16
N ARG A 96 -8.17 29.54 1.75
CA ARG A 96 -8.04 29.31 3.20
C ARG A 96 -8.33 30.59 4.00
N ARG A 97 -7.85 31.74 3.51
CA ARG A 97 -8.14 33.06 4.10
C ARG A 97 -9.64 33.35 4.09
N GLN A 98 -10.30 33.12 2.95
CA GLN A 98 -11.74 33.34 2.83
C GLN A 98 -12.54 32.44 3.77
N LEU A 99 -12.18 31.15 3.85
CA LEU A 99 -12.79 30.21 4.80
C LEU A 99 -12.69 30.72 6.24
N LEU A 100 -11.51 31.18 6.68
CA LEU A 100 -11.33 31.70 8.03
C LEU A 100 -12.16 32.97 8.27
N ILE A 101 -12.22 33.89 7.32
CA ILE A 101 -13.03 35.11 7.44
C ILE A 101 -14.51 34.75 7.65
N LEU A 102 -15.06 33.85 6.83
CA LEU A 102 -16.45 33.41 6.93
C LEU A 102 -16.75 32.76 8.30
N LEU A 103 -15.85 31.89 8.77
CA LEU A 103 -15.98 31.26 10.09
C LEU A 103 -15.86 32.28 11.22
N GLN A 104 -14.95 33.24 11.13
CA GLN A 104 -14.82 34.30 12.12
C GLN A 104 -16.06 35.18 12.17
N GLU A 105 -16.61 35.58 11.02
CA GLU A 105 -17.86 36.35 10.94
C GLU A 105 -19.00 35.59 11.60
N ARG A 106 -19.17 34.30 11.27
CA ARG A 106 -20.17 33.45 11.90
C ARG A 106 -19.97 33.33 13.41
N ALA A 107 -18.73 33.16 13.87
CA ALA A 107 -18.41 33.09 15.28
C ALA A 107 -18.79 34.41 16.01
N ARG A 108 -18.54 35.58 15.41
CA ARG A 108 -18.96 36.89 15.98
C ARG A 108 -20.48 37.01 16.09
N GLU A 109 -21.21 36.59 15.05
CA GLU A 109 -22.68 36.61 15.05
C GLU A 109 -23.27 35.79 16.20
N LEU A 110 -22.62 34.67 16.54
CA LEU A 110 -23.02 33.78 17.62
C LEU A 110 -22.47 34.20 19.00
N GLY A 111 -21.78 35.33 19.08
CA GLY A 111 -21.24 35.87 20.33
C GLY A 111 -20.05 35.08 20.88
N VAL A 112 -19.20 34.54 20.01
CA VAL A 112 -17.89 33.98 20.39
C VAL A 112 -16.90 35.14 20.56
N GLU A 113 -16.20 35.17 21.70
CA GLU A 113 -15.10 36.12 21.92
C GLU A 113 -13.86 35.63 21.16
N MET A 114 -13.19 36.51 20.41
CA MET A 114 -11.96 36.17 19.69
C MET A 114 -10.82 37.11 20.07
N ARG A 115 -9.69 36.52 20.49
CA ARG A 115 -8.47 37.22 20.91
C ARG A 115 -7.34 36.84 19.96
N PHE A 116 -7.09 37.68 18.96
CA PHE A 116 -5.96 37.53 18.03
C PHE A 116 -4.69 38.15 18.59
N GLU A 117 -3.55 37.86 17.97
CA GLU A 117 -2.23 38.35 18.40
C GLU A 117 -1.93 38.07 19.88
N THR A 118 -2.50 36.98 20.41
CA THR A 118 -2.41 36.59 21.81
C THR A 118 -1.63 35.29 21.90
N ASP A 119 -0.37 35.37 22.31
CA ASP A 119 0.49 34.19 22.40
C ASP A 119 0.11 33.31 23.59
N VAL A 120 -0.06 32.01 23.32
CA VAL A 120 -0.42 31.00 24.33
C VAL A 120 0.88 30.31 24.77
N THR A 121 1.31 30.59 26.00
CA THR A 121 2.49 30.01 26.66
C THR A 121 2.10 28.81 27.52
N GLU A 122 3.08 27.99 27.90
CA GLU A 122 2.88 26.88 28.84
C GLU A 122 2.17 27.30 30.14
N VAL A 123 2.56 28.43 30.71
CA VAL A 123 1.93 29.00 31.91
C VAL A 123 0.46 29.33 31.65
N SER A 124 0.14 29.96 30.52
CA SER A 124 -1.25 30.28 30.18
C SER A 124 -2.09 29.03 29.87
N ILE A 125 -1.49 27.98 29.31
CA ILE A 125 -2.18 26.70 29.04
C ILE A 125 -2.64 26.09 30.35
N GLU A 126 -1.75 26.00 31.35
CA GLU A 126 -2.11 25.47 32.67
C GLU A 126 -3.13 26.37 33.37
N GLN A 127 -2.99 27.70 33.25
CA GLN A 127 -3.97 28.64 33.79
C GLN A 127 -5.37 28.42 33.18
N TYR A 128 -5.46 28.32 31.84
CA TYR A 128 -6.74 28.10 31.16
C TYR A 128 -7.38 26.76 31.52
N ARG A 129 -6.57 25.73 31.77
CA ARG A 129 -7.04 24.42 32.24
C ARG A 129 -7.82 24.51 33.55
N HIS A 130 -7.42 25.41 34.47
CA HIS A 130 -8.12 25.63 35.74
C HIS A 130 -9.25 26.65 35.64
N GLU A 131 -9.17 27.62 34.72
CA GLU A 131 -10.15 28.71 34.59
C GLU A 131 -11.40 28.37 33.77
N TYR A 132 -11.28 27.42 32.83
CA TYR A 132 -12.33 27.04 31.90
C TYR A 132 -12.81 25.61 32.17
N ASP A 133 -14.08 25.34 31.90
CA ASP A 133 -14.66 24.00 32.03
C ASP A 133 -14.04 23.05 31.00
N LEU A 134 -13.72 23.54 29.79
CA LEU A 134 -13.08 22.79 28.71
C LEU A 134 -12.05 23.66 27.99
N VAL A 135 -10.90 23.08 27.66
CA VAL A 135 -9.86 23.69 26.81
C VAL A 135 -9.70 22.86 25.55
N LEU A 136 -10.15 23.38 24.41
CA LEU A 136 -9.92 22.77 23.10
C LEU A 136 -8.57 23.28 22.54
N ALA A 137 -7.60 22.39 22.41
CA ALA A 137 -6.31 22.67 21.80
C ALA A 137 -6.33 22.39 20.30
N ALA A 138 -6.55 23.44 19.52
CA ALA A 138 -6.54 23.48 18.06
C ALA A 138 -5.39 24.35 17.52
N ASP A 139 -4.29 24.45 18.27
CA ASP A 139 -3.16 25.38 18.06
C ASP A 139 -2.15 24.87 17.01
N GLY A 140 -2.62 23.95 16.16
CA GLY A 140 -2.02 23.57 14.89
C GLY A 140 -0.86 22.59 14.98
N LEU A 141 -0.14 22.49 13.87
CA LEU A 141 0.93 21.53 13.67
C LEU A 141 2.05 21.63 14.70
N ASN A 142 2.43 22.85 15.08
CA ASN A 142 3.42 23.15 16.11
C ASN A 142 2.76 23.41 17.47
N SER A 143 1.73 22.61 17.80
CA SER A 143 0.95 22.72 19.04
C SER A 143 1.87 22.75 20.27
N ARG A 144 1.81 23.85 21.02
CA ARG A 144 2.49 23.98 22.31
C ARG A 144 1.73 23.19 23.36
N THR A 145 0.41 23.14 23.31
CA THR A 145 -0.40 22.35 24.24
C THR A 145 -0.08 20.86 24.16
N ARG A 146 0.11 20.31 22.95
CA ARG A 146 0.56 18.92 22.78
C ARG A 146 1.93 18.69 23.40
N GLN A 147 2.85 19.66 23.29
CA GLN A 147 4.19 19.55 23.87
C GLN A 147 4.14 19.65 25.41
N THR A 148 3.37 20.57 25.96
CA THR A 148 3.20 20.76 27.41
C THR A 148 2.71 19.49 28.10
N TYR A 149 1.75 18.77 27.50
CA TYR A 149 1.21 17.52 28.07
C TYR A 149 1.63 16.29 27.26
N ALA A 150 2.85 16.29 26.70
CA ALA A 150 3.33 15.21 25.85
C ALA A 150 3.32 13.84 26.53
N GLU A 151 3.54 13.78 27.85
CA GLU A 151 3.48 12.52 28.62
C GLU A 151 2.08 11.87 28.61
N HIS A 152 1.03 12.69 28.45
CA HIS A 152 -0.36 12.21 28.41
C HIS A 152 -0.82 11.91 26.98
N PHE A 153 -0.53 12.81 26.03
CA PHE A 153 -0.95 12.64 24.64
C PHE A 153 -0.10 11.63 23.87
N LYS A 154 1.15 11.44 24.30
CA LYS A 154 2.16 10.57 23.67
C LYS A 154 2.26 10.80 22.15
N PRO A 155 2.74 11.97 21.73
CA PRO A 155 2.82 12.30 20.32
C PRO A 155 3.93 11.52 19.63
N ASP A 156 3.58 10.90 18.51
CA ASP A 156 4.48 10.31 17.52
C ASP A 156 4.54 11.25 16.31
N ILE A 157 5.66 11.96 16.18
CA ILE A 157 5.93 12.93 15.13
C ILE A 157 6.99 12.37 14.18
N ASP A 158 6.63 12.20 12.93
CA ASP A 158 7.49 11.66 11.87
C ASP A 158 7.60 12.67 10.73
N VAL A 159 8.82 13.17 10.47
CA VAL A 159 9.08 14.17 9.45
C VAL A 159 9.29 13.48 8.11
N ARG A 160 8.39 13.73 7.16
CA ARG A 160 8.34 13.07 5.85
C ARG A 160 9.44 13.57 4.90
N ALA A 161 9.86 12.70 3.98
CA ALA A 161 11.12 12.86 3.26
C ALA A 161 11.08 13.95 2.18
N CYS A 162 9.95 14.14 1.50
CA CYS A 162 9.83 15.15 0.45
C CYS A 162 9.86 16.58 1.01
N LYS A 163 10.50 17.45 0.23
CA LYS A 163 10.51 18.90 0.44
C LYS A 163 9.41 19.53 -0.38
N PHE A 164 8.65 20.45 0.20
CA PHE A 164 7.63 21.19 -0.53
C PHE A 164 7.59 22.67 -0.16
N VAL A 165 7.07 23.48 -1.08
CA VAL A 165 6.71 24.89 -0.88
C VAL A 165 5.31 25.14 -1.42
N TRP A 166 4.50 25.89 -0.66
CA TRP A 166 3.12 26.19 -1.04
C TRP A 166 3.02 27.60 -1.63
N LEU A 167 2.77 27.69 -2.93
CA LEU A 167 2.66 28.94 -3.68
C LEU A 167 1.23 29.13 -4.20
N GLY A 168 0.95 30.33 -4.70
CA GLY A 168 -0.27 30.67 -5.42
C GLY A 168 0.06 31.23 -6.79
N THR A 169 -0.91 31.32 -7.68
CA THR A 169 -0.72 31.94 -9.00
C THR A 169 -2.03 32.50 -9.52
N HIS A 170 -1.93 33.45 -10.46
CA HIS A 170 -3.06 33.94 -11.25
C HIS A 170 -3.33 33.07 -12.48
N GLN A 171 -2.45 32.10 -12.78
CA GLN A 171 -2.78 31.06 -13.74
C GLN A 171 -4.00 30.28 -13.24
N THR A 172 -4.91 29.97 -14.16
CA THR A 172 -6.12 29.23 -13.83
C THR A 172 -5.96 27.74 -14.06
N PHE A 173 -6.52 26.94 -13.16
CA PHE A 173 -6.61 25.48 -13.22
C PHE A 173 -8.06 25.06 -12.94
N ASN A 174 -9.00 25.74 -13.60
CA ASN A 174 -10.43 25.60 -13.38
C ASN A 174 -11.04 24.38 -14.09
N ASP A 175 -10.27 23.74 -14.96
CA ASP A 175 -10.67 22.52 -15.67
C ASP A 175 -10.42 21.26 -14.81
N ALA A 176 -9.32 21.21 -14.06
CA ALA A 176 -8.95 20.02 -13.29
C ALA A 176 -7.99 20.29 -12.12
N PHE A 177 -8.02 19.40 -11.11
CA PHE A 177 -6.88 19.22 -10.21
C PHE A 177 -5.70 18.67 -11.02
N THR A 178 -4.65 19.46 -11.19
CA THR A 178 -3.56 19.14 -12.11
C THR A 178 -2.28 18.76 -11.35
N PHE A 179 -1.78 17.55 -11.61
CA PHE A 179 -0.44 17.12 -11.24
C PHE A 179 0.51 17.35 -12.41
N ILE A 180 1.64 18.01 -12.19
CA ILE A 180 2.61 18.36 -13.23
C ILE A 180 3.96 17.79 -12.85
N PHE A 181 4.59 17.00 -13.72
CA PHE A 181 5.90 16.41 -13.50
C PHE A 181 6.92 16.91 -14.53
N GLU A 182 7.97 17.59 -14.07
CA GLU A 182 9.05 18.12 -14.90
C GLU A 182 10.39 17.49 -14.54
N LYS A 183 11.11 17.01 -15.56
CA LYS A 183 12.48 16.51 -15.42
C LYS A 183 13.45 17.65 -15.64
N THR A 184 14.33 17.88 -14.68
CA THR A 184 15.35 18.94 -14.72
C THR A 184 16.76 18.34 -14.73
N GLU A 185 17.77 19.18 -14.89
CA GLU A 185 19.19 18.81 -14.74
C GLU A 185 19.55 18.34 -13.33
N HIS A 186 18.75 18.69 -12.32
CA HIS A 186 19.00 18.39 -10.90
C HIS A 186 18.12 17.26 -10.34
N GLY A 187 17.24 16.67 -11.16
CA GLY A 187 16.27 15.65 -10.74
C GLY A 187 14.85 15.99 -11.17
N TRP A 188 13.88 15.30 -10.58
CA TRP A 188 12.46 15.53 -10.87
C TRP A 188 11.84 16.49 -9.87
N VAL A 189 11.03 17.42 -10.38
CA VAL A 189 10.24 18.36 -9.59
C VAL A 189 8.81 18.27 -10.06
N TRP A 190 7.86 18.26 -9.13
CA TRP A 190 6.44 18.17 -9.45
C TRP A 190 5.61 19.23 -8.74
N ALA A 191 4.44 19.52 -9.31
CA ALA A 191 3.51 20.49 -8.78
C ALA A 191 2.09 19.93 -8.66
N HIS A 192 1.39 20.34 -7.60
CA HIS A 192 -0.05 20.10 -7.40
C HIS A 192 -0.77 21.44 -7.55
N ALA A 193 -1.58 21.58 -8.60
CA ALA A 193 -2.23 22.82 -8.96
C ALA A 193 -3.75 22.66 -9.04
N TYR A 194 -4.50 23.57 -8.42
CA TYR A 194 -5.96 23.57 -8.44
C TYR A 194 -6.54 24.94 -8.12
N GLN A 195 -7.67 25.26 -8.73
CA GLN A 195 -8.39 26.50 -8.50
C GLN A 195 -8.96 26.55 -7.07
N PHE A 196 -9.02 27.73 -6.44
CA PHE A 196 -9.72 27.88 -5.15
C PHE A 196 -10.56 29.15 -5.03
N ASP A 197 -10.46 30.07 -5.99
CA ASP A 197 -11.41 31.16 -6.21
C ASP A 197 -11.47 31.53 -7.69
N LYS A 198 -12.07 32.67 -8.05
CA LYS A 198 -12.24 33.06 -9.47
C LYS A 198 -10.93 33.36 -10.19
N ASP A 199 -9.96 33.97 -9.51
CA ASP A 199 -8.82 34.64 -10.16
C ASP A 199 -7.46 34.08 -9.69
N THR A 200 -7.47 33.07 -8.80
CA THR A 200 -6.25 32.45 -8.27
C THR A 200 -6.36 30.94 -8.06
N ALA A 201 -5.21 30.29 -8.18
CA ALA A 201 -5.03 28.87 -7.98
C ALA A 201 -3.88 28.56 -7.00
N THR A 202 -4.02 27.43 -6.32
CA THR A 202 -2.95 26.83 -5.51
C THR A 202 -1.89 26.26 -6.44
N PHE A 203 -0.62 26.41 -6.08
CA PHE A 203 0.51 25.77 -6.76
C PHE A 203 1.52 25.26 -5.73
N ILE A 204 1.38 24.00 -5.30
CA ILE A 204 2.31 23.37 -4.36
C ILE A 204 3.43 22.72 -5.17
N VAL A 205 4.68 23.10 -4.94
CA VAL A 205 5.84 22.49 -5.58
C VAL A 205 6.51 21.53 -4.60
N GLU A 206 6.87 20.34 -5.06
CA GLU A 206 7.45 19.28 -4.25
C GLU A 206 8.57 18.56 -5.02
N CYS A 207 9.59 18.10 -4.29
CA CYS A 207 10.69 17.30 -4.82
C CYS A 207 11.35 16.42 -3.74
N SER A 208 12.23 15.51 -4.17
CA SER A 208 13.07 14.72 -3.27
C SER A 208 14.13 15.58 -2.58
N GLU A 209 14.59 15.17 -1.38
CA GLU A 209 15.67 15.85 -0.66
C GLU A 209 16.92 16.03 -1.54
N ALA A 210 17.29 14.98 -2.29
CA ALA A 210 18.46 15.02 -3.18
C ALA A 210 18.32 16.10 -4.27
N THR A 211 17.14 16.21 -4.88
CA THR A 211 16.84 17.26 -5.86
C THR A 211 16.86 18.64 -5.21
N TRP A 212 16.28 18.77 -4.02
CA TRP A 212 16.26 20.03 -3.26
C TRP A 212 17.66 20.54 -2.93
N GLN A 213 18.55 19.65 -2.47
CA GLN A 213 19.96 19.96 -2.21
C GLN A 213 20.69 20.35 -3.50
N ALA A 214 20.45 19.62 -4.60
CA ALA A 214 21.10 19.88 -5.88
C ALA A 214 20.75 21.26 -6.47
N PHE A 215 19.53 21.75 -6.25
CA PHE A 215 19.12 23.11 -6.59
C PHE A 215 19.66 24.17 -5.62
N GLY A 216 20.05 23.81 -4.40
CA GLY A 216 20.45 24.77 -3.36
C GLY A 216 19.27 25.54 -2.75
N PHE A 217 18.05 25.00 -2.79
CA PHE A 217 16.84 25.67 -2.31
C PHE A 217 16.88 26.03 -0.81
N GLY A 218 17.73 25.37 -0.02
CA GLY A 218 17.93 25.70 1.40
C GLY A 218 18.66 27.01 1.65
N GLU A 219 19.49 27.44 0.71
CA GLU A 219 20.28 28.66 0.79
C GLU A 219 19.59 29.85 0.12
N MET A 220 18.64 29.57 -0.76
CA MET A 220 17.85 30.58 -1.46
C MET A 220 16.86 31.27 -0.54
N ASN A 221 16.71 32.59 -0.73
CA ASN A 221 15.57 33.29 -0.19
C ASN A 221 14.29 32.90 -0.96
N GLN A 222 13.14 33.32 -0.45
CA GLN A 222 11.85 32.94 -0.99
C GLN A 222 11.65 33.39 -2.45
N GLN A 223 12.08 34.60 -2.81
CA GLN A 223 11.93 35.14 -4.17
C GLN A 223 12.84 34.42 -5.17
N GLU A 224 14.06 34.06 -4.76
CA GLU A 224 14.99 33.26 -5.56
C GLU A 224 14.39 31.88 -5.85
N SER A 225 13.86 31.21 -4.81
CA SER A 225 13.18 29.91 -4.96
C SER A 225 11.99 30.00 -5.91
N ILE A 226 11.15 31.04 -5.77
CA ILE A 226 10.01 31.30 -6.66
C ILE A 226 10.46 31.44 -8.11
N THR A 227 11.50 32.23 -8.37
CA THR A 227 12.04 32.46 -9.72
C THR A 227 12.52 31.16 -10.37
N VAL A 228 13.12 30.25 -9.59
CA VAL A 228 13.52 28.93 -10.07
C VAL A 228 12.29 28.07 -10.39
N CYS A 229 11.28 28.04 -9.52
CA CYS A 229 10.03 27.32 -9.77
C CYS A 229 9.31 27.84 -11.03
N GLU A 230 9.23 29.16 -11.22
CA GLU A 230 8.65 29.77 -12.43
C GLU A 230 9.39 29.31 -13.69
N ARG A 231 10.72 29.22 -13.65
CA ARG A 231 11.52 28.72 -14.78
C ARG A 231 11.23 27.25 -15.07
N ILE A 232 11.13 26.40 -14.05
CA ILE A 232 10.83 24.97 -14.18
C ILE A 232 9.45 24.79 -14.82
N PHE A 233 8.44 25.51 -14.33
CA PHE A 233 7.04 25.35 -14.74
C PHE A 233 6.55 26.37 -15.78
N ALA A 234 7.46 27.09 -16.44
CA ALA A 234 7.11 28.19 -17.36
C ALA A 234 6.07 27.82 -18.42
N LYS A 235 6.12 26.57 -18.92
CA LYS A 235 5.18 26.04 -19.93
C LYS A 235 3.74 25.89 -19.42
N HIS A 236 3.55 25.83 -18.10
CA HIS A 236 2.26 25.56 -17.46
C HIS A 236 1.65 26.80 -16.82
N LEU A 237 2.44 27.85 -16.63
CA LEU A 237 2.02 29.10 -15.98
C LEU A 237 1.45 30.14 -16.95
N ASP A 238 1.59 29.95 -18.26
CA ASP A 238 1.13 30.90 -19.29
C ASP A 238 1.60 32.36 -19.04
N GLY A 239 2.81 32.52 -18.51
CA GLY A 239 3.39 33.82 -18.17
C GLY A 239 2.91 34.45 -16.86
N HIS A 240 2.03 33.80 -16.11
CA HIS A 240 1.64 34.25 -14.77
C HIS A 240 2.73 33.96 -13.73
N ALA A 241 2.92 34.89 -12.80
CA ALA A 241 3.88 34.75 -11.71
C ALA A 241 3.38 33.77 -10.63
N LEU A 242 4.33 33.19 -9.89
CA LEU A 242 4.10 32.48 -8.65
C LEU A 242 4.19 33.45 -7.45
N MET A 243 3.31 33.25 -6.47
CA MET A 243 3.08 34.15 -5.34
C MET A 243 3.24 33.43 -4.00
N THR A 244 3.63 34.17 -2.97
CA THR A 244 3.69 33.66 -1.59
C THR A 244 2.91 34.54 -0.63
N ASN A 245 2.28 33.92 0.37
CA ASN A 245 1.67 34.58 1.51
C ASN A 245 2.43 34.36 2.83
N ALA A 246 3.55 33.62 2.78
CA ALA A 246 4.37 33.30 3.94
C ALA A 246 5.43 34.38 4.25
N ASN A 247 5.02 35.66 4.20
CA ASN A 247 5.90 36.83 4.34
C ASN A 247 6.57 36.95 5.72
N HIS A 248 6.10 36.18 6.70
CA HIS A 248 6.64 36.13 8.06
C HIS A 248 7.79 35.12 8.22
N ILE A 249 8.00 34.22 7.25
CA ILE A 249 9.08 33.21 7.29
C ILE A 249 10.39 33.87 6.85
N ARG A 250 11.41 33.82 7.71
CA ARG A 250 12.78 34.22 7.38
C ARG A 250 13.59 33.00 6.94
N GLY A 251 14.16 33.01 5.73
CA GLY A 251 14.94 31.90 5.17
C GLY A 251 14.19 31.13 4.07
N SER A 252 14.60 29.88 3.83
CA SER A 252 13.92 29.02 2.84
C SER A 252 12.49 28.72 3.28
N ALA A 253 11.54 28.86 2.36
CA ALA A 253 10.14 28.51 2.58
C ALA A 253 9.85 27.02 2.35
N TRP A 254 10.86 26.25 1.94
CA TRP A 254 10.75 24.81 1.73
C TRP A 254 10.79 24.07 3.05
N ILE A 255 9.78 23.23 3.28
CA ILE A 255 9.65 22.44 4.50
C ILE A 255 9.39 20.98 4.17
N ASN A 256 9.63 20.12 5.16
CA ASN A 256 9.15 18.75 5.17
C ASN A 256 7.78 18.72 5.85
N PHE A 257 6.94 17.75 5.49
CA PHE A 257 5.65 17.56 6.16
C PHE A 257 5.83 16.75 7.45
N PRO A 258 5.54 17.28 8.66
CA PRO A 258 5.50 16.48 9.87
C PRO A 258 4.16 15.75 10.00
N ARG A 259 4.22 14.42 9.93
CA ARG A 259 3.12 13.53 10.30
C ARG A 259 2.99 13.53 11.82
N VAL A 260 1.83 13.91 12.35
CA VAL A 260 1.53 13.88 13.79
C VAL A 260 0.47 12.80 14.06
N LEU A 261 0.71 11.99 15.08
CA LEU A 261 -0.21 11.02 15.65
C LEU A 261 -0.12 11.11 17.18
N CYS A 262 -1.22 11.35 17.88
CA CYS A 262 -1.25 11.23 19.34
C CYS A 262 -1.95 9.93 19.74
N GLU A 263 -1.37 9.18 20.70
CA GLU A 263 -1.99 7.96 21.26
C GLU A 263 -3.30 8.28 22.00
N ARG A 264 -3.35 9.45 22.66
CA ARG A 264 -4.53 10.00 23.33
C ARG A 264 -4.77 11.42 22.86
N TRP A 265 -6.04 11.84 22.82
CA TRP A 265 -6.44 13.16 22.38
C TRP A 265 -6.95 14.02 23.52
N SER A 266 -7.17 13.46 24.71
CA SER A 266 -7.54 14.23 25.89
C SER A 266 -6.65 14.01 27.10
N TYR A 267 -6.52 15.06 27.91
CA TYR A 267 -5.96 15.03 29.25
C TYR A 267 -6.82 15.91 30.16
N GLU A 268 -7.52 15.29 31.11
CA GLU A 268 -8.52 15.96 31.96
C GLU A 268 -9.55 16.72 31.11
N ASN A 269 -9.62 18.05 31.21
CA ASN A 269 -10.49 18.91 30.42
C ASN A 269 -9.80 19.53 29.19
N VAL A 270 -8.60 19.08 28.82
CA VAL A 270 -7.88 19.52 27.62
C VAL A 270 -8.07 18.51 26.50
N VAL A 271 -8.54 18.94 25.33
CA VAL A 271 -8.78 18.07 24.16
C VAL A 271 -8.06 18.59 22.92
N LEU A 272 -7.22 17.76 22.30
CA LEU A 272 -6.55 18.06 21.03
C LEU A 272 -7.51 17.91 19.85
N MET A 273 -7.39 18.82 18.87
CA MET A 273 -8.19 18.76 17.63
C MET A 273 -7.43 19.28 16.41
N GLY A 274 -7.77 18.75 15.22
CA GLY A 274 -7.11 19.11 13.97
C GLY A 274 -5.64 18.68 13.96
N ASP A 275 -4.79 19.47 13.31
CA ASP A 275 -3.34 19.19 13.18
C ASP A 275 -2.60 19.16 14.53
N ALA A 276 -3.22 19.62 15.61
CA ALA A 276 -2.69 19.44 16.96
C ALA A 276 -2.74 17.96 17.40
N ALA A 277 -3.80 17.22 17.03
CA ALA A 277 -4.00 15.81 17.36
C ALA A 277 -3.45 14.86 16.30
N ALA A 278 -3.73 15.16 15.03
CA ALA A 278 -3.49 14.27 13.92
C ALA A 278 -3.41 15.06 12.60
N THR A 279 -2.35 14.84 11.81
CA THR A 279 -2.20 15.50 10.51
C THR A 279 -2.53 14.57 9.36
N ALA A 280 -3.02 15.13 8.25
CA ALA A 280 -3.21 14.45 6.98
C ALA A 280 -2.46 15.20 5.87
N HIS A 281 -1.64 14.48 5.10
CA HIS A 281 -0.85 15.07 4.03
C HIS A 281 -1.74 15.75 2.98
N PHE A 282 -1.29 16.91 2.47
CA PHE A 282 -2.05 17.71 1.50
C PHE A 282 -2.32 16.95 0.19
N SER A 283 -1.54 15.90 -0.11
CA SER A 283 -1.74 15.05 -1.30
C SER A 283 -3.08 14.30 -1.33
N ILE A 284 -3.85 14.27 -0.24
CA ILE A 284 -5.23 13.76 -0.21
C ILE A 284 -6.28 14.81 0.20
N GLY A 285 -5.88 16.08 0.36
CA GLY A 285 -6.80 17.21 0.60
C GLY A 285 -7.75 17.07 1.80
N SER A 286 -7.34 16.42 2.90
CA SER A 286 -8.28 16.02 3.97
C SER A 286 -8.09 16.70 5.33
N GLY A 287 -7.11 17.60 5.50
CA GLY A 287 -6.82 18.24 6.79
C GLY A 287 -7.97 19.11 7.32
N SER A 288 -8.51 20.00 6.49
CA SER A 288 -9.65 20.85 6.86
C SER A 288 -10.94 20.05 7.08
N LYS A 289 -11.17 19.02 6.28
CA LYS A 289 -12.27 18.05 6.48
C LYS A 289 -12.20 17.43 7.88
N LEU A 290 -11.04 16.90 8.24
CA LEU A 290 -10.82 16.29 9.56
C LEU A 290 -11.14 17.24 10.69
N ALA A 291 -10.62 18.47 10.61
CA ALA A 291 -10.82 19.53 11.59
C ALA A 291 -12.32 19.87 11.80
N LEU A 292 -13.05 20.12 10.71
CA LEU A 292 -14.46 20.53 10.77
C LEU A 292 -15.37 19.41 11.29
N GLU A 293 -15.18 18.19 10.81
CA GLU A 293 -15.97 17.03 11.26
C GLU A 293 -15.67 16.63 12.71
N SER A 294 -14.41 16.71 13.14
CA SER A 294 -14.07 16.49 14.54
C SER A 294 -14.70 17.54 15.46
N ALA A 295 -14.78 18.79 15.01
CA ALA A 295 -15.46 19.86 15.73
C ALA A 295 -16.96 19.58 15.90
N ILE A 296 -17.65 19.16 14.84
CA ILE A 296 -19.08 18.78 14.89
C ILE A 296 -19.27 17.59 15.85
N SER A 297 -18.46 16.54 15.69
CA SER A 297 -18.56 15.31 16.47
C SER A 297 -18.42 15.58 17.97
N LEU A 298 -17.36 16.28 18.38
CA LEU A 298 -17.15 16.60 19.80
C LEU A 298 -18.26 17.49 20.36
N ALA A 299 -18.71 18.51 19.60
CA ALA A 299 -19.81 19.38 20.04
C ALA A 299 -21.12 18.62 20.24
N ASN A 300 -21.45 17.69 19.34
CA ASN A 300 -22.62 16.83 19.47
C ASN A 300 -22.52 15.92 20.69
N MET A 301 -21.36 15.30 20.92
CA MET A 301 -21.16 14.42 22.07
C MET A 301 -21.21 15.17 23.40
N LEU A 302 -20.64 16.38 23.47
CA LEU A 302 -20.75 17.24 24.66
C LEU A 302 -22.20 17.65 24.96
N HIS A 303 -23.06 17.68 23.95
CA HIS A 303 -24.49 17.96 24.11
C HIS A 303 -25.30 16.71 24.50
N SER A 304 -25.01 15.55 23.90
CA SER A 304 -25.83 14.35 24.04
C SER A 304 -25.44 13.43 25.19
N GLU A 305 -24.17 13.41 25.58
CA GLU A 305 -23.67 12.52 26.64
C GLU A 305 -23.96 13.06 28.04
N PRO A 306 -24.10 12.17 29.05
CA PRO A 306 -24.48 12.57 30.39
C PRO A 306 -23.39 13.31 31.17
N SER A 307 -22.12 13.22 30.74
CA SER A 307 -21.01 13.97 31.33
C SER A 307 -19.95 14.33 30.27
N MET A 308 -19.10 15.30 30.60
CA MET A 308 -18.01 15.74 29.72
C MET A 308 -16.97 14.63 29.53
N GLU A 309 -16.67 13.86 30.57
CA GLU A 309 -15.73 12.73 30.49
C GLU A 309 -16.27 11.64 29.56
N ALA A 310 -17.57 11.35 29.62
CA ALA A 310 -18.22 10.40 28.72
C ALA A 310 -18.19 10.91 27.26
N ALA A 311 -18.46 12.19 27.04
CA ALA A 311 -18.37 12.83 25.72
C ALA A 311 -16.97 12.73 25.12
N ILE A 312 -15.94 13.07 25.90
CA ILE A 312 -14.54 13.06 25.44
C ILE A 312 -14.08 11.62 25.15
N ALA A 313 -14.41 10.67 26.02
CA ALA A 313 -14.07 9.26 25.82
C ALA A 313 -14.71 8.71 24.54
N ARG A 314 -16.00 9.00 24.32
CA ARG A 314 -16.73 8.57 23.13
C ARG A 314 -16.19 9.23 21.85
N TYR A 315 -15.82 10.50 21.91
CA TYR A 315 -15.18 11.21 20.80
C TYR A 315 -13.86 10.55 20.41
N GLU A 316 -13.02 10.26 21.40
CA GLU A 316 -11.72 9.62 21.17
C GLU A 316 -11.87 8.18 20.66
N GLU A 317 -12.93 7.46 21.04
CA GLU A 317 -13.22 6.12 20.53
C GLU A 317 -13.74 6.13 19.09
N GLU A 318 -14.83 6.86 18.82
CA GLU A 318 -15.49 6.85 17.51
C GLU A 318 -14.66 7.55 16.44
N ARG A 319 -14.13 8.74 16.73
CA ARG A 319 -13.45 9.56 15.73
C ARG A 319 -12.05 9.05 15.39
N ARG A 320 -11.41 8.31 16.31
CA ARG A 320 -10.10 7.68 16.06
C ARG A 320 -10.12 6.74 14.88
N PHE A 321 -11.17 5.94 14.70
CA PHE A 321 -11.23 5.01 13.57
C PHE A 321 -11.24 5.74 12.22
N GLU A 322 -12.00 6.82 12.11
CA GLU A 322 -12.12 7.62 10.88
C GLU A 322 -10.82 8.39 10.58
N VAL A 323 -10.21 8.97 11.61
CA VAL A 323 -8.90 9.63 11.50
C VAL A 323 -7.84 8.63 11.06
N LEU A 324 -7.78 7.45 11.66
CA LEU A 324 -6.82 6.40 11.28
C LEU A 324 -7.00 5.96 9.82
N ARG A 325 -8.23 5.84 9.32
CA ARG A 325 -8.50 5.52 7.91
C ARG A 325 -7.95 6.58 6.97
N LEU A 326 -8.19 7.86 7.28
CA LEU A 326 -7.71 8.98 6.46
C LEU A 326 -6.19 9.12 6.55
N GLN A 327 -5.59 8.90 7.72
CA GLN A 327 -4.14 8.92 7.88
C GLN A 327 -3.45 7.76 7.19
N SER A 328 -4.06 6.58 7.17
CA SER A 328 -3.56 5.44 6.38
C SER A 328 -3.53 5.79 4.88
N ALA A 329 -4.60 6.41 4.36
CA ALA A 329 -4.65 6.87 2.98
C ALA A 329 -3.64 8.00 2.69
N ALA A 330 -3.47 8.94 3.63
CA ALA A 330 -2.49 10.01 3.53
C ALA A 330 -1.07 9.44 3.49
N ARG A 331 -0.75 8.51 4.39
CA ARG A 331 0.55 7.82 4.44
C ARG A 331 0.84 7.12 3.13
N ASN A 332 -0.08 6.30 2.60
CA ASN A 332 0.10 5.60 1.33
C ASN A 332 0.37 6.58 0.17
N SER A 333 -0.37 7.70 0.14
CA SER A 333 -0.20 8.75 -0.88
C SER A 333 1.15 9.48 -0.73
N THR A 334 1.56 9.83 0.49
CA THR A 334 2.86 10.46 0.77
C THR A 334 4.01 9.54 0.42
N GLU A 335 3.98 8.28 0.85
CA GLU A 335 5.02 7.30 0.54
C GLU A 335 5.14 7.07 -0.98
N TRP A 336 4.02 7.11 -1.71
CA TRP A 336 4.06 7.05 -3.18
C TRP A 336 4.80 8.25 -3.78
N PHE A 337 4.57 9.48 -3.27
CA PHE A 337 5.30 10.67 -3.73
C PHE A 337 6.79 10.64 -3.35
N GLU A 338 7.11 10.18 -2.15
CA GLU A 338 8.50 9.97 -1.70
C GLU A 338 9.25 8.95 -2.57
N GLN A 339 8.51 8.06 -3.24
CA GLN A 339 9.04 7.02 -4.12
C GLN A 339 8.65 7.25 -5.59
N VAL A 340 8.17 8.44 -5.96
CA VAL A 340 7.55 8.67 -7.28
C VAL A 340 8.50 8.40 -8.43
N GLU A 341 9.80 8.63 -8.23
CA GLU A 341 10.85 8.38 -9.21
C GLU A 341 10.87 6.92 -9.70
N ARG A 342 10.38 5.96 -8.91
CA ARG A 342 10.18 4.57 -9.32
C ARG A 342 9.23 4.43 -10.51
N TYR A 343 8.26 5.33 -10.64
CA TYR A 343 7.15 5.23 -11.59
C TYR A 343 7.27 6.18 -12.79
N LEU A 344 8.19 7.15 -12.77
CA LEU A 344 8.29 8.20 -13.81
C LEU A 344 8.74 7.65 -15.17
N ASP A 345 9.24 6.41 -15.23
CA ASP A 345 9.56 5.74 -16.48
C ASP A 345 8.49 4.78 -17.00
N LEU A 346 7.37 4.65 -16.28
CA LEU A 346 6.21 3.93 -16.77
C LEU A 346 5.55 4.64 -17.97
N ASP A 347 4.78 3.86 -18.74
CA ASP A 347 3.88 4.37 -19.76
C ASP A 347 2.91 5.42 -19.14
N PRO A 348 2.58 6.51 -19.85
CA PRO A 348 1.69 7.56 -19.33
C PRO A 348 0.34 7.06 -18.81
N VAL A 349 -0.26 6.03 -19.42
CA VAL A 349 -1.52 5.42 -18.95
C VAL A 349 -1.31 4.74 -17.60
N GLN A 350 -0.25 3.94 -17.49
CA GLN A 350 0.06 3.21 -16.26
C GLN A 350 0.47 4.16 -15.12
N PHE A 351 1.26 5.20 -15.43
CA PHE A 351 1.64 6.23 -14.49
C PHE A 351 0.41 7.00 -13.97
N ASN A 352 -0.49 7.41 -14.86
CA ASN A 352 -1.74 8.07 -14.49
C ASN A 352 -2.60 7.18 -13.59
N TYR A 353 -2.75 5.89 -13.91
CA TYR A 353 -3.46 4.93 -13.06
C TYR A 353 -2.80 4.77 -11.68
N SER A 354 -1.47 4.62 -11.63
CA SER A 354 -0.71 4.49 -10.38
C SER A 354 -0.91 5.71 -9.49
N LEU A 355 -0.87 6.91 -10.08
CA LEU A 355 -1.12 8.16 -9.37
C LEU A 355 -2.56 8.24 -8.84
N LEU A 356 -3.58 7.96 -9.66
CA LEU A 356 -4.98 8.01 -9.25
C LEU A 356 -5.29 7.05 -8.09
N THR A 357 -4.66 5.87 -8.09
CA THR A 357 -4.89 4.81 -7.09
C THR A 357 -3.92 4.83 -5.90
N ARG A 358 -2.96 5.77 -5.85
CA ARG A 358 -1.86 5.81 -4.84
C ARG A 358 -2.33 5.77 -3.38
N SER A 359 -3.43 6.46 -3.07
CA SER A 359 -3.99 6.54 -1.71
C SER A 359 -4.64 5.23 -1.27
N GLN A 360 -4.92 4.34 -2.22
CA GLN A 360 -5.71 3.12 -2.10
C GLN A 360 -7.17 3.33 -1.63
N ARG A 361 -7.66 4.58 -1.63
CA ARG A 361 -9.09 4.90 -1.47
C ARG A 361 -9.84 4.76 -2.79
N ILE A 362 -9.17 5.10 -3.88
CA ILE A 362 -9.64 4.89 -5.23
C ILE A 362 -9.04 3.55 -5.69
N SER A 363 -9.92 2.59 -5.97
CA SER A 363 -9.57 1.29 -6.51
C SER A 363 -9.99 1.17 -7.99
N HIS A 364 -9.73 0.01 -8.59
CA HIS A 364 -10.06 -0.24 -9.99
C HIS A 364 -11.57 -0.12 -10.24
N GLU A 365 -12.39 -0.80 -9.43
CA GLU A 365 -13.85 -0.72 -9.59
C GLU A 365 -14.42 0.63 -9.14
N ASN A 366 -13.75 1.34 -8.21
CA ASN A 366 -14.13 2.72 -7.92
C ASN A 366 -13.90 3.64 -9.11
N LEU A 367 -12.81 3.45 -9.87
CA LEU A 367 -12.59 4.18 -11.12
C LEU A 367 -13.64 3.84 -12.18
N ARG A 368 -14.18 2.61 -12.21
CA ARG A 368 -15.26 2.25 -13.13
C ARG A 368 -16.54 3.05 -12.85
N VAL A 369 -16.82 3.28 -11.57
CA VAL A 369 -17.97 4.10 -11.14
C VAL A 369 -17.75 5.58 -11.44
N ARG A 370 -16.52 6.08 -11.26
CA ARG A 370 -16.17 7.49 -11.46
C ARG A 370 -16.06 7.86 -12.94
N ASP A 371 -15.28 7.09 -13.69
CA ASP A 371 -14.90 7.37 -15.06
C ASP A 371 -14.81 6.08 -15.88
N PRO A 372 -15.98 5.52 -16.27
CA PRO A 372 -16.02 4.26 -17.02
C PRO A 372 -15.31 4.37 -18.37
N VAL A 373 -15.36 5.54 -19.01
CA VAL A 373 -14.73 5.75 -20.34
C VAL A 373 -13.22 5.75 -20.22
N TRP A 374 -12.65 6.48 -19.26
CA TRP A 374 -11.21 6.46 -19.03
C TRP A 374 -10.74 5.08 -18.60
N LEU A 375 -11.43 4.42 -17.67
CA LEU A 375 -11.02 3.10 -17.20
C LEU A 375 -11.02 2.08 -18.34
N GLU A 376 -12.08 2.02 -19.15
CA GLU A 376 -12.15 1.11 -20.30
C GLU A 376 -11.02 1.41 -21.31
N SER A 377 -10.66 2.68 -21.51
CA SER A 377 -9.52 3.05 -22.36
C SER A 377 -8.20 2.52 -21.81
N ALA A 378 -8.04 2.55 -20.48
CA ALA A 378 -6.85 2.08 -19.79
C ALA A 378 -6.78 0.54 -19.78
N GLU A 379 -7.92 -0.14 -19.62
CA GLU A 379 -8.04 -1.60 -19.76
C GLU A 379 -7.69 -2.04 -21.20
N ARG A 380 -8.18 -1.33 -22.21
CA ARG A 380 -7.84 -1.59 -23.61
C ARG A 380 -6.35 -1.42 -23.89
N TRP A 381 -5.73 -0.38 -23.32
CA TRP A 381 -4.29 -0.21 -23.37
C TRP A 381 -3.57 -1.42 -22.75
N PHE A 382 -3.98 -1.86 -21.55
CA PHE A 382 -3.36 -2.99 -20.86
C PHE A 382 -3.49 -4.30 -21.66
N GLN A 383 -4.68 -4.57 -22.22
CA GLN A 383 -4.91 -5.72 -23.09
C GLN A 383 -4.04 -5.67 -24.35
N THR A 384 -3.87 -4.49 -24.95
CA THR A 384 -3.00 -4.29 -26.12
C THR A 384 -1.53 -4.56 -25.77
N GLN A 385 -1.04 -4.07 -24.63
CA GLN A 385 0.32 -4.36 -24.13
C GLN A 385 0.52 -5.86 -23.86
N ALA A 386 -0.54 -6.57 -23.48
CA ALA A 386 -0.54 -8.02 -23.29
C ALA A 386 -0.64 -8.82 -24.62
N GLY A 387 -0.77 -8.16 -25.77
CA GLY A 387 -0.91 -8.81 -27.07
C GLY A 387 -2.34 -9.17 -27.47
N ASN A 388 -3.35 -8.70 -26.73
CA ASN A 388 -4.77 -8.94 -26.98
C ASN A 388 -5.47 -7.67 -27.51
N SER A 389 -5.10 -7.26 -28.74
CA SER A 389 -5.63 -6.03 -29.35
C SER A 389 -7.15 -6.11 -29.58
N GLY A 390 -7.86 -5.03 -29.25
CA GLY A 390 -9.31 -4.93 -29.45
C GLY A 390 -10.17 -5.42 -28.28
N SER A 391 -9.56 -5.95 -27.22
CA SER A 391 -10.24 -6.29 -25.96
C SER A 391 -10.17 -5.12 -24.96
N ALA A 392 -11.16 -5.01 -24.09
CA ALA A 392 -11.18 -4.09 -22.94
C ALA A 392 -11.48 -4.85 -21.63
N ARG A 393 -11.15 -6.15 -21.58
CA ARG A 393 -11.33 -6.98 -20.39
C ARG A 393 -10.47 -6.49 -19.22
N ALA A 394 -10.93 -6.78 -18.01
CA ALA A 394 -10.20 -6.50 -16.79
C ALA A 394 -8.75 -7.01 -16.84
N PRO A 395 -7.76 -6.27 -16.27
CA PRO A 395 -6.34 -6.62 -16.32
C PRO A 395 -6.04 -8.06 -15.86
N MET A 396 -6.78 -8.58 -14.89
CA MET A 396 -6.63 -9.95 -14.41
C MET A 396 -6.81 -11.01 -15.50
N PHE A 397 -7.61 -10.73 -16.55
CA PHE A 397 -7.87 -11.65 -17.66
C PHE A 397 -6.99 -11.39 -18.88
N ALA A 398 -6.05 -10.45 -18.82
CA ALA A 398 -5.08 -10.26 -19.88
C ALA A 398 -4.12 -11.46 -19.95
N PRO A 399 -3.78 -11.95 -21.16
CA PRO A 399 -2.81 -13.02 -21.30
C PRO A 399 -1.41 -12.58 -20.81
N TYR A 400 -0.54 -13.55 -20.53
CA TYR A 400 0.86 -13.30 -20.20
C TYR A 400 1.75 -14.28 -20.93
N ARG A 401 2.92 -13.81 -21.38
CA ARG A 401 3.96 -14.66 -21.93
C ARG A 401 5.24 -14.50 -21.12
N LEU A 402 5.83 -15.63 -20.73
CA LEU A 402 7.13 -15.70 -20.07
C LEU A 402 7.92 -16.82 -20.72
N ARG A 403 9.04 -16.50 -21.39
CA ARG A 403 9.72 -17.43 -22.31
C ARG A 403 8.72 -17.97 -23.35
N ASP A 404 8.59 -19.29 -23.48
CA ASP A 404 7.60 -19.93 -24.35
C ASP A 404 6.29 -20.28 -23.64
N LEU A 405 6.23 -20.11 -22.31
CA LEU A 405 5.00 -20.27 -21.56
C LEU A 405 4.01 -19.14 -21.89
N THR A 406 2.80 -19.51 -22.26
CA THR A 406 1.67 -18.58 -22.42
C THR A 406 0.60 -18.92 -21.39
N LEU A 407 0.22 -17.94 -20.59
CA LEU A 407 -0.88 -18.00 -19.63
C LEU A 407 -2.10 -17.30 -20.22
N VAL A 408 -3.27 -17.90 -20.04
CA VAL A 408 -4.55 -17.33 -20.50
C VAL A 408 -5.02 -16.13 -19.67
N ASN A 409 -4.48 -15.94 -18.47
CA ASN A 409 -4.78 -14.81 -17.59
C ASN A 409 -3.65 -14.61 -16.55
N ARG A 410 -3.76 -13.57 -15.72
CA ARG A 410 -2.75 -13.17 -14.71
C ARG A 410 -2.98 -13.76 -13.31
N VAL A 411 -3.97 -14.64 -13.14
CA VAL A 411 -4.33 -15.20 -11.84
C VAL A 411 -3.54 -16.48 -11.58
N VAL A 412 -2.86 -16.51 -10.43
CA VAL A 412 -2.03 -17.64 -10.01
C VAL A 412 -2.65 -18.27 -8.75
N PHE A 413 -2.86 -19.58 -8.76
CA PHE A 413 -3.11 -20.33 -7.54
C PHE A 413 -1.78 -20.54 -6.81
N SER A 414 -1.65 -19.95 -5.62
CA SER A 414 -0.40 -19.92 -4.84
C SER A 414 -0.06 -21.29 -4.21
N PRO A 415 1.23 -21.65 -4.02
CA PRO A 415 1.62 -22.91 -3.40
C PRO A 415 1.15 -22.96 -1.93
N MET A 416 0.36 -23.98 -1.58
CA MET A 416 -0.19 -24.18 -0.23
C MET A 416 -0.06 -25.64 0.19
N ALA A 417 0.72 -25.89 1.24
CA ALA A 417 0.93 -27.23 1.77
C ALA A 417 -0.39 -27.91 2.18
N GLN A 418 -0.65 -29.10 1.62
CA GLN A 418 -1.84 -29.89 1.91
C GLN A 418 -1.59 -30.89 3.03
N TYR A 419 -0.34 -31.33 3.21
CA TYR A 419 0.07 -32.30 4.22
C TYR A 419 -0.65 -33.66 4.09
N LYS A 420 -0.92 -34.11 2.86
CA LYS A 420 -1.69 -35.33 2.55
C LYS A 420 -0.93 -36.38 1.76
N ALA A 421 0.37 -36.17 1.49
CA ALA A 421 1.20 -37.17 0.83
C ALA A 421 1.50 -38.34 1.78
N VAL A 422 1.81 -39.50 1.20
CA VAL A 422 2.26 -40.68 1.95
C VAL A 422 3.66 -41.02 1.46
N ASP A 423 4.65 -40.97 2.36
CA ASP A 423 6.08 -41.14 2.06
C ASP A 423 6.64 -40.19 0.98
N GLY A 424 5.95 -39.08 0.76
CA GLY A 424 6.25 -38.09 -0.28
C GLY A 424 5.46 -38.31 -1.57
N CYS A 425 4.74 -39.42 -1.72
CA CYS A 425 3.93 -39.68 -2.89
C CYS A 425 2.60 -38.92 -2.83
N PRO A 426 2.29 -38.08 -3.84
CA PRO A 426 0.99 -37.43 -3.95
C PRO A 426 -0.14 -38.47 -4.06
N THR A 427 -1.16 -38.30 -3.25
CA THR A 427 -2.39 -39.11 -3.24
C THR A 427 -3.49 -38.49 -4.11
N ASP A 428 -4.63 -39.18 -4.25
CA ASP A 428 -5.83 -38.65 -4.93
C ASP A 428 -6.36 -37.33 -4.36
N TRP A 429 -6.01 -37.00 -3.11
CA TRP A 429 -6.25 -35.67 -2.55
C TRP A 429 -5.63 -34.59 -3.43
N HIS A 430 -4.35 -34.72 -3.78
CA HIS A 430 -3.61 -33.75 -4.57
C HIS A 430 -4.14 -33.72 -6.00
N PHE A 431 -4.42 -34.89 -6.58
CA PHE A 431 -5.01 -34.97 -7.92
C PHE A 431 -6.31 -34.16 -7.99
N SER A 432 -7.27 -34.44 -7.10
CA SER A 432 -8.54 -33.71 -7.04
C SER A 432 -8.31 -32.23 -6.73
N HIS A 433 -7.48 -31.93 -5.71
CA HIS A 433 -7.22 -30.57 -5.27
C HIS A 433 -6.74 -29.67 -6.42
N TYR A 434 -5.68 -30.07 -7.14
CA TYR A 434 -5.10 -29.25 -8.21
C TYR A 434 -5.93 -29.30 -9.50
N ALA A 435 -6.52 -30.46 -9.84
CA ALA A 435 -7.40 -30.57 -11.00
C ALA A 435 -8.60 -29.60 -10.91
N GLU A 436 -9.19 -29.45 -9.72
CA GLU A 436 -10.29 -28.50 -9.53
C GLU A 436 -9.84 -27.04 -9.69
N ARG A 437 -8.64 -26.65 -9.26
CA ARG A 437 -8.16 -25.26 -9.45
C ARG A 437 -7.77 -24.98 -10.90
N ALA A 438 -7.25 -25.98 -11.61
CA ALA A 438 -6.98 -25.90 -13.04
C ALA A 438 -8.29 -25.71 -13.85
N LYS A 439 -9.33 -26.50 -13.53
CA LYS A 439 -10.67 -26.30 -14.11
C LYS A 439 -11.29 -24.96 -13.71
N GLY A 440 -10.95 -24.45 -12.52
CA GLY A 440 -11.47 -23.24 -11.92
C GLY A 440 -10.99 -21.92 -12.53
N GLY A 441 -10.25 -21.96 -13.64
CA GLY A 441 -9.96 -20.80 -14.47
C GLY A 441 -8.68 -20.04 -14.12
N ALA A 442 -7.88 -20.47 -13.13
CA ALA A 442 -6.56 -19.87 -12.90
C ALA A 442 -5.62 -20.15 -14.09
N GLY A 443 -4.87 -19.12 -14.53
CA GLY A 443 -3.94 -19.26 -15.64
C GLY A 443 -2.73 -20.12 -15.28
N LEU A 444 -2.27 -20.05 -14.03
CA LEU A 444 -1.15 -20.82 -13.50
C LEU A 444 -1.51 -21.41 -12.14
N VAL A 445 -1.22 -22.70 -11.96
CA VAL A 445 -1.49 -23.45 -10.73
C VAL A 445 -0.18 -23.97 -10.16
N TYR A 446 0.17 -23.50 -8.97
CA TYR A 446 1.31 -24.03 -8.24
C TYR A 446 0.94 -25.29 -7.47
N THR A 447 1.81 -26.28 -7.51
CA THR A 447 1.81 -27.32 -6.49
C THR A 447 2.35 -26.76 -5.18
N GLU A 448 2.04 -27.41 -4.06
CA GLU A 448 2.70 -27.12 -2.79
C GLU A 448 4.20 -27.43 -2.88
N MET A 449 4.97 -26.94 -1.89
CA MET A 449 6.40 -27.22 -1.81
C MET A 449 6.63 -28.73 -1.86
N THR A 450 7.19 -29.17 -2.98
CA THR A 450 7.49 -30.55 -3.29
C THR A 450 8.94 -30.80 -2.96
N CYS A 451 9.17 -31.62 -1.96
CA CYS A 451 10.46 -31.72 -1.29
C CYS A 451 11.46 -32.50 -2.14
N VAL A 452 12.71 -32.02 -2.20
CA VAL A 452 13.76 -32.61 -3.05
C VAL A 452 14.37 -33.89 -2.46
N SER A 453 14.10 -34.18 -1.19
CA SER A 453 14.54 -35.40 -0.51
C SER A 453 13.64 -35.76 0.68
N PRO A 454 13.69 -37.02 1.19
CA PRO A 454 12.89 -37.43 2.34
C PRO A 454 13.12 -36.59 3.59
N THR A 455 14.36 -36.16 3.83
CA THR A 455 14.76 -35.31 4.96
C THR A 455 14.48 -33.83 4.73
N GLY A 456 14.25 -33.43 3.47
CA GLY A 456 13.85 -32.07 3.10
C GLY A 456 12.37 -31.76 3.32
N ARG A 457 11.59 -32.72 3.82
CA ARG A 457 10.16 -32.51 4.12
C ARG A 457 9.94 -31.63 5.34
N ILE A 458 8.87 -30.83 5.31
CA ILE A 458 8.40 -30.09 6.49
C ILE A 458 7.78 -31.11 7.46
N THR A 459 6.78 -31.85 6.97
CA THR A 459 6.03 -32.84 7.75
C THR A 459 6.02 -34.20 7.03
N PRO A 460 5.61 -35.29 7.70
CA PRO A 460 5.43 -36.59 7.05
C PRO A 460 4.45 -36.55 5.86
N GLY A 461 3.52 -35.60 5.85
CA GLY A 461 2.51 -35.41 4.82
C GLY A 461 2.94 -34.53 3.63
N CYS A 462 4.17 -34.04 3.58
CA CYS A 462 4.66 -33.24 2.46
C CYS A 462 4.99 -34.12 1.25
N PRO A 463 4.61 -33.71 0.02
CA PRO A 463 4.98 -34.43 -1.19
C PRO A 463 6.46 -34.23 -1.52
N GLY A 464 6.98 -35.09 -2.39
CA GLY A 464 8.37 -35.06 -2.84
C GLY A 464 8.53 -35.27 -4.34
N LEU A 465 9.76 -35.06 -4.82
CA LEU A 465 10.26 -35.40 -6.15
C LEU A 465 11.65 -36.03 -6.00
N TYR A 466 11.68 -37.23 -5.41
CA TYR A 466 12.91 -37.98 -5.12
C TYR A 466 12.76 -39.50 -5.30
N ALA A 467 11.60 -39.95 -5.80
CA ALA A 467 11.30 -41.36 -6.04
C ALA A 467 10.43 -41.52 -7.31
N PRO A 468 10.58 -42.62 -8.08
CA PRO A 468 9.84 -42.82 -9.33
C PRO A 468 8.32 -42.73 -9.21
N GLU A 469 7.75 -43.23 -8.11
CA GLU A 469 6.33 -43.16 -7.82
C GLU A 469 5.81 -41.73 -7.68
N HIS A 470 6.66 -40.79 -7.23
CA HIS A 470 6.29 -39.38 -7.13
C HIS A 470 6.17 -38.75 -8.51
N GLU A 471 7.15 -39.00 -9.38
CA GLU A 471 7.13 -38.54 -10.78
C GLU A 471 5.88 -39.08 -11.50
N ALA A 472 5.54 -40.36 -11.31
CA ALA A 472 4.35 -40.97 -11.90
C ALA A 472 3.05 -40.30 -11.42
N ALA A 473 2.93 -40.00 -10.12
CA ALA A 473 1.76 -39.35 -9.57
C ALA A 473 1.59 -37.91 -10.08
N TRP A 474 2.68 -37.14 -10.13
CA TRP A 474 2.66 -35.78 -10.68
C TRP A 474 2.40 -35.77 -12.20
N LYS A 475 2.96 -36.74 -12.93
CA LYS A 475 2.69 -36.91 -14.36
C LYS A 475 1.20 -37.12 -14.64
N ARG A 476 0.54 -37.96 -13.85
CA ARG A 476 -0.92 -38.16 -13.97
C ARG A 476 -1.70 -36.85 -13.84
N LEU A 477 -1.30 -35.96 -12.92
CA LEU A 477 -1.91 -34.65 -12.78
C LEU A 477 -1.61 -33.75 -13.98
N CYS A 478 -0.35 -33.66 -14.41
CA CYS A 478 0.05 -32.82 -15.54
C CYS A 478 -0.67 -33.23 -16.83
N ASP A 479 -0.69 -34.53 -17.14
CA ASP A 479 -1.38 -35.07 -18.32
C ASP A 479 -2.88 -34.72 -18.30
N PHE A 480 -3.54 -34.84 -17.14
CA PHE A 480 -4.94 -34.44 -16.99
C PHE A 480 -5.13 -32.94 -17.24
N VAL A 481 -4.35 -32.08 -16.58
CA VAL A 481 -4.50 -30.61 -16.68
C VAL A 481 -4.27 -30.13 -18.11
N HIS A 482 -3.26 -30.66 -18.80
CA HIS A 482 -2.95 -30.31 -20.19
C HIS A 482 -3.98 -30.83 -21.19
N THR A 483 -4.65 -31.94 -20.88
CA THR A 483 -5.68 -32.52 -21.74
C THR A 483 -7.03 -31.81 -21.57
N GLU A 484 -7.41 -31.50 -20.32
CA GLU A 484 -8.77 -31.10 -19.97
C GLU A 484 -8.94 -29.58 -19.75
N THR A 485 -7.84 -28.82 -19.66
CA THR A 485 -7.88 -27.40 -19.29
C THR A 485 -6.82 -26.57 -20.04
N ASN A 486 -6.95 -25.25 -19.97
CA ASN A 486 -5.94 -24.31 -20.48
C ASN A 486 -4.93 -23.85 -19.40
N ALA A 487 -5.07 -24.33 -18.16
CA ALA A 487 -4.18 -23.94 -17.07
C ALA A 487 -2.77 -24.51 -17.26
N LYS A 488 -1.79 -23.82 -16.68
CA LYS A 488 -0.39 -24.26 -16.63
C LYS A 488 0.00 -24.65 -15.22
N LEU A 489 0.98 -25.55 -15.08
CA LEU A 489 1.42 -26.06 -13.79
C LEU A 489 2.84 -25.61 -13.46
N CYS A 490 3.02 -25.10 -12.25
CA CYS A 490 4.32 -24.82 -11.67
C CYS A 490 4.64 -25.80 -10.53
N ALA A 491 5.79 -26.47 -10.61
CA ALA A 491 6.34 -27.25 -9.51
C ALA A 491 7.18 -26.34 -8.60
N GLN A 492 6.70 -26.04 -7.39
CA GLN A 492 7.55 -25.44 -6.37
C GLN A 492 8.38 -26.53 -5.70
N ILE A 493 9.70 -26.53 -5.90
CA ILE A 493 10.62 -27.46 -5.26
C ILE A 493 11.38 -26.80 -4.10
N GLY A 494 11.61 -27.55 -3.02
CA GLY A 494 12.24 -26.98 -1.83
C GLY A 494 12.77 -28.00 -0.82
N HIS A 495 13.41 -27.49 0.22
CA HIS A 495 13.94 -28.26 1.34
C HIS A 495 13.68 -27.48 2.63
N SER A 496 13.04 -28.11 3.62
CA SER A 496 12.55 -27.47 4.85
C SER A 496 13.66 -26.94 5.77
N GLY A 497 14.86 -27.52 5.71
CA GLY A 497 16.00 -27.08 6.49
C GLY A 497 15.74 -27.19 8.00
N ALA A 498 16.04 -26.13 8.76
CA ALA A 498 15.80 -26.09 10.21
C ALA A 498 14.32 -26.19 10.63
N LYS A 499 13.38 -25.98 9.68
CA LYS A 499 11.93 -26.05 9.91
C LYS A 499 11.32 -27.40 9.48
N GLY A 500 12.16 -28.40 9.24
CA GLY A 500 11.74 -29.76 8.90
C GLY A 500 11.39 -30.63 10.12
N SER A 501 10.82 -31.79 9.85
CA SER A 501 10.46 -32.78 10.87
C SER A 501 9.46 -32.23 11.91
N THR A 502 8.39 -31.62 11.42
CA THR A 502 7.32 -31.04 12.23
C THR A 502 5.98 -31.75 12.04
N GLN A 503 5.06 -31.49 12.96
CA GLN A 503 3.70 -31.98 12.91
C GLN A 503 2.91 -31.42 11.72
N LEU A 504 1.80 -32.08 11.36
CA LEU A 504 0.89 -31.61 10.31
C LEU A 504 0.26 -30.27 10.72
N GLY A 505 -0.05 -29.41 9.75
CA GLY A 505 -0.44 -28.01 10.02
C GLY A 505 -1.69 -27.82 10.91
N TRP A 506 -2.58 -28.81 11.00
CA TRP A 506 -3.78 -28.78 11.87
C TRP A 506 -3.57 -29.45 13.24
N GLN A 507 -2.39 -30.01 13.49
CA GLN A 507 -2.00 -30.47 14.82
C GLN A 507 -1.45 -29.25 15.57
N GLU A 508 -0.15 -29.20 15.86
CA GLU A 508 0.51 -28.01 16.33
C GLU A 508 1.49 -27.48 15.28
N MET A 509 1.18 -26.31 14.71
CA MET A 509 1.98 -25.71 13.64
C MET A 509 3.42 -25.44 14.11
N ASP A 510 4.39 -25.79 13.27
CA ASP A 510 5.84 -25.69 13.49
C ASP A 510 6.39 -26.46 14.71
N ALA A 511 5.55 -27.23 15.41
CA ALA A 511 5.99 -28.06 16.52
C ALA A 511 6.76 -29.30 16.02
N PRO A 512 7.81 -29.75 16.74
CA PRO A 512 8.48 -30.99 16.40
C PRO A 512 7.51 -32.17 16.44
N LEU A 513 7.82 -33.24 15.69
CA LEU A 513 7.09 -34.50 15.83
C LEU A 513 7.15 -35.00 17.27
N ALA A 514 6.05 -35.59 17.74
CA ALA A 514 5.98 -36.21 19.07
C ALA A 514 6.97 -37.37 19.20
N GLU A 515 7.10 -38.19 18.13
CA GLU A 515 8.04 -39.29 18.02
C GLU A 515 8.55 -39.39 16.57
N GLY A 516 9.73 -40.00 16.37
CA GLY A 516 10.24 -40.27 15.02
C GLY A 516 10.78 -39.05 14.26
N ASN A 517 11.31 -38.04 14.97
CA ASN A 517 12.04 -36.95 14.30
C ASN A 517 13.22 -37.50 13.48
N TRP A 518 13.37 -37.04 12.24
CA TRP A 518 14.54 -37.33 11.41
C TRP A 518 15.58 -36.21 11.52
N PRO A 519 16.87 -36.49 11.26
CA PRO A 519 17.91 -35.47 11.26
C PRO A 519 17.63 -34.36 10.24
N ILE A 520 17.81 -33.12 10.66
CA ILE A 520 17.66 -31.92 9.81
C ILE A 520 18.99 -31.16 9.69
N MET A 521 19.11 -30.32 8.66
CA MET A 521 20.30 -29.53 8.37
C MET A 521 19.95 -28.11 7.94
N ALA A 522 20.88 -27.17 8.14
CA ALA A 522 20.70 -25.76 7.78
C ALA A 522 22.06 -25.06 7.58
N ALA A 523 22.03 -23.76 7.26
CA ALA A 523 23.25 -22.95 7.13
C ALA A 523 24.11 -22.97 8.42
N SER A 524 23.47 -22.92 9.59
CA SER A 524 24.09 -22.99 10.91
C SER A 524 23.28 -23.90 11.85
N ASN A 525 23.83 -24.23 13.02
CA ASN A 525 23.21 -25.06 14.05
C ASN A 525 22.16 -24.29 14.88
N MET A 526 21.29 -23.52 14.21
CA MET A 526 20.26 -22.69 14.83
C MET A 526 18.88 -23.36 14.68
N PRO A 527 18.21 -23.74 15.79
CA PRO A 527 16.87 -24.31 15.72
C PRO A 527 15.83 -23.21 15.43
N TRP A 528 14.68 -23.60 14.85
CA TRP A 528 13.54 -22.69 14.63
C TRP A 528 12.99 -22.08 15.93
N SER A 529 12.90 -22.91 16.98
CA SER A 529 12.52 -22.49 18.33
C SER A 529 13.23 -23.35 19.37
N ALA A 530 13.17 -22.96 20.65
CA ALA A 530 13.73 -23.74 21.75
C ALA A 530 13.14 -25.16 21.88
N ARG A 531 11.97 -25.43 21.27
CA ARG A 531 11.34 -26.76 21.27
C ARG A 531 11.79 -27.65 20.11
N ASN A 532 12.33 -27.07 19.04
CA ASN A 532 12.71 -27.82 17.85
C ASN A 532 14.14 -28.39 17.99
N GLN A 533 14.41 -29.49 17.29
CA GLN A 533 15.75 -30.08 17.26
C GLN A 533 16.78 -29.12 16.62
N VAL A 534 18.03 -29.21 17.07
CA VAL A 534 19.14 -28.42 16.52
C VAL A 534 19.57 -29.03 15.17
N PRO A 535 19.58 -28.26 14.06
CA PRO A 535 20.03 -28.78 12.77
C PRO A 535 21.54 -29.00 12.74
N LYS A 536 21.99 -29.95 11.92
CA LYS A 536 23.41 -30.02 11.52
C LYS A 536 23.73 -28.77 10.69
N ALA A 537 24.78 -28.03 11.07
CA ALA A 537 25.36 -27.02 10.19
C ALA A 537 25.97 -27.72 8.97
N MET A 538 25.50 -27.38 7.77
CA MET A 538 25.92 -28.07 6.55
C MET A 538 27.41 -27.90 6.28
N ASP A 539 28.08 -29.00 5.94
CA ASP A 539 29.41 -28.97 5.34
C ASP A 539 29.31 -28.89 3.80
N ARG A 540 30.46 -28.79 3.10
CA ARG A 540 30.49 -28.71 1.63
C ARG A 540 29.87 -29.95 0.98
N HIS A 541 30.04 -31.13 1.57
CA HIS A 541 29.48 -32.36 1.04
C HIS A 541 27.95 -32.39 1.16
N ASP A 542 27.40 -31.91 2.27
CA ASP A 542 25.96 -31.71 2.43
C ASP A 542 25.42 -30.73 1.38
N MET A 543 26.13 -29.61 1.16
CA MET A 543 25.76 -28.59 0.16
C MET A 543 25.76 -29.17 -1.26
N ASP A 544 26.78 -29.95 -1.62
CA ASP A 544 26.83 -30.62 -2.92
C ASP A 544 25.70 -31.63 -3.10
N ARG A 545 25.45 -32.47 -2.08
CA ARG A 545 24.36 -33.45 -2.12
C ARG A 545 23.00 -32.78 -2.29
N VAL A 546 22.70 -31.76 -1.50
CA VAL A 546 21.41 -31.07 -1.59
C VAL A 546 21.27 -30.34 -2.93
N ARG A 547 22.32 -29.69 -3.45
CA ARG A 547 22.31 -29.13 -4.81
C ARG A 547 21.90 -30.20 -5.83
N ASP A 548 22.50 -31.38 -5.76
CA ASP A 548 22.23 -32.47 -6.70
C ASP A 548 20.80 -33.05 -6.51
N GLU A 549 20.26 -33.04 -5.29
CA GLU A 549 18.85 -33.36 -5.01
C GLU A 549 17.90 -32.36 -5.69
N PHE A 550 18.19 -31.05 -5.62
CA PHE A 550 17.42 -30.02 -6.35
C PHE A 550 17.48 -30.24 -7.87
N VAL A 551 18.65 -30.57 -8.42
CA VAL A 551 18.82 -30.89 -9.85
C VAL A 551 17.99 -32.11 -10.25
N SER A 552 18.06 -33.19 -9.46
CA SER A 552 17.28 -34.41 -9.70
C SER A 552 15.78 -34.11 -9.67
N ALA A 553 15.30 -33.37 -8.68
CA ALA A 553 13.90 -32.99 -8.56
C ALA A 553 13.43 -32.14 -9.76
N ALA A 554 14.26 -31.22 -10.27
CA ALA A 554 13.95 -30.44 -11.46
C ALA A 554 13.85 -31.31 -12.72
N GLN A 555 14.74 -32.29 -12.88
CA GLN A 555 14.66 -33.25 -13.99
C GLN A 555 13.41 -34.14 -13.91
N MET A 556 13.03 -34.56 -12.70
CA MET A 556 11.78 -35.31 -12.49
C MET A 556 10.56 -34.45 -12.78
N ALA A 557 10.57 -33.18 -12.38
CA ALA A 557 9.49 -32.24 -12.70
C ALA A 557 9.34 -32.04 -14.22
N ASP A 558 10.45 -31.95 -14.96
CA ASP A 558 10.40 -31.78 -16.41
C ASP A 558 9.79 -33.01 -17.08
N ARG A 559 10.23 -34.22 -16.70
CA ARG A 559 9.67 -35.49 -17.20
C ARG A 559 8.21 -35.70 -16.81
N ALA A 560 7.81 -35.22 -15.63
CA ALA A 560 6.41 -35.24 -15.20
C ALA A 560 5.53 -34.30 -16.06
N GLY A 561 6.12 -33.31 -16.74
CA GLY A 561 5.42 -32.42 -17.65
C GLY A 561 5.08 -31.06 -17.07
N PHE A 562 5.71 -30.62 -15.97
CA PHE A 562 5.49 -29.26 -15.46
C PHE A 562 5.89 -28.20 -16.50
N ASP A 563 5.12 -27.12 -16.58
CA ASP A 563 5.34 -26.02 -17.51
C ASP A 563 6.35 -25.00 -16.98
N MET A 564 6.46 -24.92 -15.65
CA MET A 564 7.29 -23.98 -14.92
C MET A 564 7.85 -24.65 -13.65
N ILE A 565 9.01 -24.19 -13.20
CA ILE A 565 9.59 -24.60 -11.93
C ILE A 565 9.81 -23.38 -11.04
N GLU A 566 9.60 -23.53 -9.73
CA GLU A 566 9.96 -22.53 -8.74
C GLU A 566 10.88 -23.11 -7.67
N ILE A 567 11.96 -22.42 -7.37
CA ILE A 567 12.86 -22.75 -6.27
C ILE A 567 12.41 -21.99 -5.02
N HIS A 568 12.12 -22.73 -3.94
CA HIS A 568 11.68 -22.12 -2.70
C HIS A 568 12.88 -21.62 -1.87
N ALA A 569 13.14 -20.31 -1.91
CA ALA A 569 14.17 -19.61 -1.14
C ALA A 569 13.59 -18.58 -0.15
N ALA A 570 12.46 -18.92 0.47
CA ALA A 570 11.71 -18.04 1.36
C ALA A 570 11.32 -18.77 2.66
N HIS A 571 10.63 -18.05 3.54
CA HIS A 571 9.95 -18.57 4.73
C HIS A 571 10.83 -19.33 5.74
N GLY A 572 12.13 -19.01 5.79
CA GLY A 572 13.06 -19.63 6.73
C GLY A 572 13.39 -21.09 6.43
N TYR A 573 12.96 -21.62 5.28
CA TYR A 573 13.40 -22.93 4.80
C TYR A 573 14.86 -22.90 4.35
N LEU A 574 15.39 -24.00 3.83
CA LEU A 574 16.83 -24.20 3.71
C LEU A 574 17.56 -23.05 2.98
N LEU A 575 17.19 -22.73 1.74
CA LEU A 575 17.88 -21.67 1.01
C LEU A 575 17.64 -20.30 1.64
N SER A 576 16.44 -20.05 2.19
CA SER A 576 16.14 -18.84 2.96
C SER A 576 17.03 -18.72 4.21
N SER A 577 17.38 -19.84 4.86
CA SER A 577 18.25 -19.87 6.04
C SER A 577 19.70 -19.52 5.72
N PHE A 578 20.17 -19.73 4.48
CA PHE A 578 21.44 -19.20 4.00
C PHE A 578 21.32 -17.70 3.73
N ILE A 579 20.20 -17.25 3.17
CA ILE A 579 19.98 -15.85 2.82
C ILE A 579 19.83 -14.97 4.06
N THR A 580 19.00 -15.30 5.03
CA THR A 580 18.77 -14.40 6.17
C THR A 580 19.96 -14.39 7.14
N PRO A 581 20.44 -13.21 7.57
CA PRO A 581 21.50 -13.12 8.60
C PRO A 581 21.02 -13.60 9.99
N LEU A 582 19.71 -13.74 10.20
CA LEU A 582 19.12 -14.17 11.48
C LEU A 582 19.41 -15.63 11.83
N THR A 583 19.71 -16.47 10.82
CA THR A 583 19.99 -17.89 11.02
C THR A 583 21.29 -18.37 10.37
N ASN A 584 21.90 -17.56 9.50
CA ASN A 584 23.22 -17.83 8.94
C ASN A 584 24.33 -17.11 9.74
N HIS A 585 24.95 -17.84 10.67
CA HIS A 585 26.10 -17.40 11.45
C HIS A 585 27.40 -18.08 11.01
N ARG A 586 27.48 -18.52 9.74
CA ARG A 586 28.72 -19.09 9.21
C ARG A 586 29.82 -18.04 9.16
N ASP A 587 31.05 -18.48 9.38
CA ASP A 587 32.28 -17.70 9.34
C ASP A 587 33.12 -17.98 8.06
N ASP A 588 32.62 -18.84 7.18
CA ASP A 588 33.20 -19.15 5.88
C ASP A 588 32.62 -18.28 4.73
N GLU A 589 32.95 -18.62 3.48
CA GLU A 589 32.51 -17.89 2.29
C GLU A 589 31.01 -17.94 2.00
N TYR A 590 30.21 -18.64 2.82
CA TYR A 590 28.76 -18.76 2.72
C TYR A 590 28.01 -17.99 3.83
N GLY A 591 28.72 -17.24 4.69
CA GLY A 591 28.14 -16.42 5.77
C GLY A 591 28.64 -14.97 5.81
N GLY A 592 28.05 -14.18 6.69
CA GLY A 592 28.39 -12.75 6.87
C GLY A 592 27.72 -11.84 5.83
N SER A 593 28.47 -11.41 4.81
CA SER A 593 27.98 -10.45 3.82
C SER A 593 26.78 -11.00 3.03
N LEU A 594 25.93 -10.13 2.49
CA LEU A 594 24.81 -10.54 1.63
C LEU A 594 25.31 -11.34 0.41
N GLU A 595 26.46 -10.99 -0.15
CA GLU A 595 27.08 -11.73 -1.26
C GLU A 595 27.41 -13.17 -0.87
N ASN A 596 28.06 -13.38 0.27
CA ASN A 596 28.40 -14.72 0.76
C ASN A 596 27.14 -15.53 1.10
N ARG A 597 26.17 -14.91 1.78
CA ARG A 597 24.87 -15.51 2.10
C ARG A 597 24.08 -15.96 0.87
N LEU A 598 24.24 -15.27 -0.25
CA LEU A 598 23.64 -15.65 -1.54
C LEU A 598 24.43 -16.69 -2.33
N ARG A 599 25.69 -16.97 -1.98
CA ARG A 599 26.57 -17.86 -2.76
C ARG A 599 25.97 -19.25 -2.97
N TYR A 600 25.59 -19.93 -1.89
CA TYR A 600 25.01 -21.27 -1.97
C TYR A 600 23.61 -21.30 -2.63
N PRO A 601 22.66 -20.41 -2.27
CA PRO A 601 21.40 -20.29 -3.01
C PRO A 601 21.59 -20.12 -4.52
N LEU A 602 22.52 -19.26 -4.95
CA LEU A 602 22.83 -19.06 -6.37
C LEU A 602 23.50 -20.27 -7.02
N GLU A 603 24.36 -21.03 -6.31
CA GLU A 603 24.89 -22.31 -6.81
C GLU A 603 23.77 -23.31 -7.12
N VAL A 604 22.79 -23.44 -6.22
CA VAL A 604 21.63 -24.31 -6.44
C VAL A 604 20.78 -23.82 -7.60
N ILE A 605 20.47 -22.52 -7.66
CA ILE A 605 19.68 -21.93 -8.74
C ILE A 605 20.35 -22.13 -10.09
N ASN A 606 21.65 -21.87 -10.20
CA ASN A 606 22.40 -22.06 -11.44
C ASN A 606 22.43 -23.53 -11.87
N ALA A 607 22.61 -24.46 -10.93
CA ALA A 607 22.58 -25.89 -11.23
C ALA A 607 21.21 -26.36 -11.73
N VAL A 608 20.13 -25.89 -11.10
CA VAL A 608 18.75 -26.16 -11.54
C VAL A 608 18.48 -25.51 -12.91
N ARG A 609 18.91 -24.26 -13.13
CA ARG A 609 18.73 -23.55 -14.40
C ARG A 609 19.40 -24.30 -15.56
N LEU A 610 20.58 -24.89 -15.33
CA LEU A 610 21.28 -25.73 -16.31
C LEU A 610 20.54 -27.05 -16.61
N ALA A 611 19.86 -27.62 -15.62
CA ALA A 611 19.11 -28.88 -15.78
C ALA A 611 17.68 -28.68 -16.30
N TRP A 612 17.08 -27.52 -16.07
CA TRP A 612 15.72 -27.16 -16.49
C TRP A 612 15.72 -26.65 -17.95
N PRO A 613 14.78 -27.04 -18.82
CA PRO A 613 14.77 -26.60 -20.21
C PRO A 613 14.74 -25.08 -20.36
N ALA A 614 15.65 -24.52 -21.17
CA ALA A 614 15.85 -23.06 -21.30
C ALA A 614 14.61 -22.30 -21.80
N HIS A 615 13.70 -22.97 -22.53
CA HIS A 615 12.45 -22.38 -23.03
C HIS A 615 11.33 -22.33 -21.97
N LYS A 616 11.49 -23.07 -20.86
CA LYS A 616 10.54 -23.08 -19.74
C LYS A 616 10.97 -22.10 -18.64
N PRO A 617 10.02 -21.34 -18.06
CA PRO A 617 10.35 -20.40 -16.99
C PRO A 617 10.88 -21.05 -15.73
N LEU A 618 11.78 -20.35 -15.05
CA LEU A 618 12.26 -20.63 -13.70
C LEU A 618 11.93 -19.43 -12.79
N SER A 619 11.20 -19.69 -11.71
CA SER A 619 10.91 -18.74 -10.64
C SER A 619 11.76 -19.01 -9.40
N VAL A 620 11.94 -17.97 -8.58
CA VAL A 620 12.42 -18.10 -7.21
C VAL A 620 11.48 -17.37 -6.28
N ARG A 621 11.02 -18.04 -5.23
CA ARG A 621 10.27 -17.40 -4.14
C ARG A 621 11.22 -16.88 -3.08
N ILE A 622 11.09 -15.62 -2.68
CA ILE A 622 11.91 -15.01 -1.62
C ILE A 622 11.06 -14.43 -0.48
N SER A 623 11.68 -14.30 0.70
CA SER A 623 11.18 -13.42 1.77
C SER A 623 11.83 -12.04 1.60
N ALA A 624 11.07 -11.05 1.13
CA ALA A 624 11.58 -9.71 0.86
C ALA A 624 11.77 -8.84 2.11
N ASN A 625 11.27 -9.28 3.25
CA ASN A 625 11.48 -8.63 4.54
C ASN A 625 11.35 -9.69 5.64
N ASP A 626 12.28 -9.71 6.60
CA ASP A 626 12.23 -10.61 7.76
C ASP A 626 11.36 -10.08 8.90
N TRP A 627 11.04 -8.78 8.89
CA TRP A 627 10.33 -8.06 9.95
C TRP A 627 11.03 -8.05 11.31
N CYS A 628 12.37 -8.05 11.30
CA CYS A 628 13.24 -7.96 12.48
C CYS A 628 14.10 -6.68 12.47
N GLY A 629 13.62 -5.61 11.84
CA GLY A 629 14.42 -4.37 11.66
C GLY A 629 15.68 -4.63 10.83
N ASP A 630 16.75 -3.89 11.14
CA ASP A 630 18.03 -3.95 10.41
C ASP A 630 18.83 -5.24 10.68
N GLU A 631 18.40 -6.06 11.65
CA GLU A 631 19.03 -7.36 11.93
C GLU A 631 18.68 -8.43 10.89
N GLY A 632 17.62 -8.23 10.11
CA GLY A 632 17.14 -9.18 9.09
C GLY A 632 17.33 -8.69 7.66
N ILE A 633 16.75 -9.43 6.71
CA ILE A 633 16.58 -8.97 5.33
C ILE A 633 15.62 -7.77 5.31
N THR A 634 16.08 -6.69 4.71
CA THR A 634 15.31 -5.47 4.47
C THR A 634 14.75 -5.44 3.04
N PRO A 635 13.75 -4.59 2.75
CA PRO A 635 13.27 -4.38 1.39
C PRO A 635 14.35 -3.90 0.40
N ASP A 636 15.36 -3.14 0.87
CA ASP A 636 16.52 -2.73 0.09
C ASP A 636 17.37 -3.94 -0.33
N ASP A 637 17.60 -4.86 0.60
CA ASP A 637 18.33 -6.08 0.33
C ASP A 637 17.55 -6.99 -0.62
N ALA A 638 16.23 -7.03 -0.52
CA ALA A 638 15.38 -7.78 -1.45
C ALA A 638 15.56 -7.33 -2.91
N VAL A 639 15.73 -6.02 -3.16
CA VAL A 639 16.06 -5.51 -4.51
C VAL A 639 17.44 -5.99 -4.96
N LYS A 640 18.44 -5.97 -4.07
CA LYS A 640 19.80 -6.48 -4.40
C LYS A 640 19.76 -7.98 -4.69
N ILE A 641 19.01 -8.75 -3.90
CA ILE A 641 18.78 -10.19 -4.10
C ILE A 641 18.15 -10.41 -5.47
N ALA A 642 17.06 -9.71 -5.79
CA ALA A 642 16.36 -9.85 -7.06
C ALA A 642 17.23 -9.51 -8.27
N LYS A 643 18.12 -8.51 -8.17
CA LYS A 643 19.12 -8.23 -9.22
C LYS A 643 20.05 -9.42 -9.44
N ARG A 644 20.55 -10.04 -8.36
CA ARG A 644 21.39 -11.24 -8.44
C ARG A 644 20.64 -12.46 -9.01
N LEU A 645 19.35 -12.60 -8.72
CA LEU A 645 18.50 -13.63 -9.30
C LEU A 645 18.31 -13.42 -10.80
N ARG A 646 18.02 -12.18 -11.24
CA ARG A 646 17.94 -11.82 -12.66
C ARG A 646 19.24 -12.13 -13.41
N ASP A 647 20.38 -11.78 -12.81
CA ASP A 647 21.70 -12.05 -13.39
C ASP A 647 22.01 -13.57 -13.47
N ALA A 648 21.31 -14.40 -12.67
CA ALA A 648 21.34 -15.86 -12.70
C ALA A 648 20.25 -16.49 -13.59
N GLU A 649 19.69 -15.71 -14.52
CA GLU A 649 18.64 -16.13 -15.47
C GLU A 649 17.34 -16.64 -14.81
N VAL A 650 17.00 -16.13 -13.63
CA VAL A 650 15.66 -16.27 -13.05
C VAL A 650 14.70 -15.37 -13.84
N ASP A 651 13.55 -15.93 -14.23
CA ASP A 651 12.61 -15.29 -15.14
C ASP A 651 11.59 -14.41 -14.41
N ILE A 652 11.22 -14.80 -13.19
CA ILE A 652 10.21 -14.11 -12.38
C ILE A 652 10.45 -14.40 -10.89
N VAL A 653 10.15 -13.44 -10.01
CA VAL A 653 10.29 -13.61 -8.55
C VAL A 653 8.91 -13.67 -7.88
N ASP A 654 8.62 -14.74 -7.12
CA ASP A 654 7.47 -14.78 -6.21
C ASP A 654 7.82 -14.05 -4.91
N VAL A 655 7.20 -12.89 -4.70
CA VAL A 655 7.62 -11.95 -3.65
C VAL A 655 6.75 -12.13 -2.41
N SER A 656 7.27 -12.90 -1.44
CA SER A 656 6.67 -13.05 -0.13
C SER A 656 7.44 -12.33 0.98
N ALA A 657 7.12 -12.57 2.26
CA ALA A 657 7.80 -11.97 3.40
C ALA A 657 7.69 -12.82 4.67
N GLY A 658 8.66 -12.63 5.57
CA GLY A 658 8.68 -13.18 6.93
C GLY A 658 8.91 -14.69 6.98
N GLN A 659 8.44 -15.28 8.08
CA GLN A 659 8.58 -16.70 8.42
C GLN A 659 10.04 -17.17 8.61
N THR A 660 10.97 -16.24 8.74
CA THR A 660 12.42 -16.46 8.97
C THR A 660 12.82 -16.40 10.44
N SER A 661 12.01 -15.76 11.29
CA SER A 661 12.20 -15.70 12.75
C SER A 661 10.86 -15.66 13.48
N THR A 662 10.82 -16.21 14.70
CA THR A 662 9.68 -16.13 15.62
C THR A 662 9.55 -14.76 16.30
N GLN A 663 10.56 -13.89 16.16
CA GLN A 663 10.57 -12.51 16.68
C GLN A 663 10.04 -11.48 15.68
N ALA A 664 9.67 -11.92 14.47
CA ALA A 664 9.16 -11.05 13.40
C ALA A 664 7.90 -10.26 13.85
N LYS A 665 7.84 -8.97 13.50
CA LYS A 665 6.71 -8.08 13.81
C LYS A 665 6.03 -7.54 12.54
N PRO A 666 5.36 -8.38 11.75
CA PRO A 666 4.70 -7.94 10.52
C PRO A 666 3.52 -7.01 10.83
N VAL A 667 3.36 -5.96 10.02
CA VAL A 667 2.16 -5.11 10.04
C VAL A 667 1.18 -5.64 8.99
N TYR A 668 0.18 -6.38 9.45
CA TYR A 668 -0.84 -6.94 8.55
C TYR A 668 -1.81 -5.87 8.05
N GLY A 669 -2.20 -6.03 6.79
CA GLY A 669 -3.17 -5.17 6.13
C GLY A 669 -3.58 -5.76 4.79
N ARG A 670 -4.46 -5.06 4.08
CA ARG A 670 -4.79 -5.38 2.69
C ARG A 670 -3.53 -5.27 1.83
N MET A 671 -3.25 -6.28 1.00
CA MET A 671 -2.12 -6.25 0.04
C MET A 671 -0.75 -5.94 0.69
N PHE A 672 -0.55 -6.32 1.96
CA PHE A 672 0.57 -5.82 2.78
C PHE A 672 1.98 -6.20 2.28
N GLN A 673 2.11 -7.22 1.41
CA GLN A 673 3.39 -7.60 0.81
C GLN A 673 3.56 -7.03 -0.63
N THR A 674 2.49 -6.51 -1.24
CA THR A 674 2.54 -5.91 -2.58
C THR A 674 3.58 -4.80 -2.73
N PRO A 675 3.82 -3.92 -1.73
CA PRO A 675 4.88 -2.91 -1.85
C PRO A 675 6.27 -3.50 -2.10
N PHE A 676 6.55 -4.72 -1.63
CA PHE A 676 7.82 -5.40 -1.94
C PHE A 676 7.89 -5.87 -3.39
N SER A 677 6.78 -6.40 -3.90
CA SER A 677 6.69 -6.84 -5.30
C SER A 677 6.85 -5.66 -6.26
N ASP A 678 6.16 -4.55 -5.95
CA ASP A 678 6.26 -3.29 -6.68
C ASP A 678 7.72 -2.80 -6.73
N ARG A 679 8.35 -2.73 -5.56
CA ARG A 679 9.72 -2.28 -5.44
C ARG A 679 10.69 -3.15 -6.24
N ILE A 680 10.62 -4.47 -6.09
CA ILE A 680 11.49 -5.39 -6.82
C ILE A 680 11.27 -5.26 -8.32
N ARG A 681 10.01 -5.25 -8.77
CA ARG A 681 9.67 -5.17 -10.20
C ARG A 681 10.30 -3.95 -10.85
N ASN A 682 10.13 -2.79 -10.22
CA ASN A 682 10.49 -1.51 -10.81
C ASN A 682 11.96 -1.12 -10.56
N GLU A 683 12.59 -1.56 -9.46
CA GLU A 683 14.00 -1.21 -9.14
C GLU A 683 15.01 -2.29 -9.54
N ALA A 684 14.60 -3.55 -9.64
CA ALA A 684 15.43 -4.66 -10.14
C ALA A 684 15.16 -5.00 -11.61
N ALA A 685 14.10 -4.45 -12.22
CA ALA A 685 13.71 -4.69 -13.61
C ALA A 685 13.63 -6.21 -13.93
N ILE A 686 12.91 -6.94 -13.09
CA ILE A 686 12.59 -8.36 -13.24
C ILE A 686 11.09 -8.53 -13.03
N ALA A 687 10.48 -9.47 -13.75
CA ALA A 687 9.06 -9.76 -13.55
C ALA A 687 8.80 -10.23 -12.11
N THR A 688 7.64 -9.91 -11.56
CA THR A 688 7.27 -10.34 -10.20
C THR A 688 5.87 -10.91 -10.12
N MET A 689 5.67 -11.74 -9.09
CA MET A 689 4.35 -12.14 -8.62
C MET A 689 4.10 -11.48 -7.27
N ALA A 690 2.89 -10.93 -7.09
CA ALA A 690 2.46 -10.40 -5.79
C ALA A 690 1.60 -11.43 -5.04
N VAL A 691 1.88 -11.59 -3.75
CA VAL A 691 1.08 -12.38 -2.80
C VAL A 691 0.81 -11.55 -1.54
N GLY A 692 0.05 -12.09 -0.59
CA GLY A 692 -0.12 -11.48 0.74
C GLY A 692 -1.42 -10.72 0.91
N ASN A 693 -2.43 -11.40 1.46
CA ASN A 693 -3.76 -10.85 1.75
C ASN A 693 -4.45 -10.18 0.54
N ILE A 694 -4.40 -10.88 -0.60
CA ILE A 694 -5.10 -10.56 -1.84
C ILE A 694 -6.27 -11.55 -1.95
N TYR A 695 -7.50 -11.04 -2.08
CA TYR A 695 -8.70 -11.86 -2.00
C TYR A 695 -9.89 -11.37 -2.84
N GLN A 696 -9.72 -10.29 -3.61
CA GLN A 696 -10.76 -9.70 -4.45
C GLN A 696 -10.20 -9.38 -5.84
N ALA A 697 -11.07 -9.40 -6.84
CA ALA A 697 -10.75 -9.02 -8.22
C ALA A 697 -10.17 -7.62 -8.32
N ASP A 698 -10.77 -6.67 -7.57
CA ASP A 698 -10.34 -5.28 -7.50
C ASP A 698 -8.89 -5.13 -7.02
N HIS A 699 -8.44 -5.99 -6.10
CA HIS A 699 -7.02 -6.03 -5.70
C HIS A 699 -6.13 -6.52 -6.85
N VAL A 700 -6.52 -7.59 -7.53
CA VAL A 700 -5.76 -8.15 -8.66
C VAL A 700 -5.62 -7.12 -9.78
N ASN A 701 -6.72 -6.52 -10.20
CA ASN A 701 -6.76 -5.52 -11.26
C ASN A 701 -5.95 -4.28 -10.87
N SER A 702 -6.05 -3.81 -9.62
CA SER A 702 -5.28 -2.67 -9.13
C SER A 702 -3.77 -2.92 -9.12
N ILE A 703 -3.34 -4.11 -8.69
CA ILE A 703 -1.92 -4.48 -8.64
C ILE A 703 -1.31 -4.51 -10.05
N LEU A 704 -1.99 -5.16 -10.99
CA LEU A 704 -1.53 -5.29 -12.37
C LEU A 704 -1.51 -3.94 -13.08
N MET A 705 -2.61 -3.21 -13.01
CA MET A 705 -2.77 -1.94 -13.73
C MET A 705 -1.86 -0.84 -13.17
N ALA A 706 -1.53 -0.85 -11.87
CA ALA A 706 -0.57 0.08 -11.29
C ALA A 706 0.90 -0.31 -11.53
N GLY A 707 1.18 -1.41 -12.23
CA GLY A 707 2.55 -1.86 -12.52
C GLY A 707 3.30 -2.39 -11.30
N ARG A 708 2.58 -2.99 -10.34
CA ARG A 708 3.14 -3.50 -9.07
C ARG A 708 3.51 -4.98 -9.11
N ALA A 709 2.98 -5.73 -10.07
CA ALA A 709 3.35 -7.11 -10.37
C ALA A 709 2.92 -7.49 -11.79
N ASP A 710 3.44 -8.60 -12.30
CA ASP A 710 3.08 -9.14 -13.62
C ASP A 710 2.10 -10.31 -13.51
N LEU A 711 2.11 -11.02 -12.38
CA LEU A 711 1.09 -12.01 -11.99
C LEU A 711 0.66 -11.81 -10.53
N VAL A 712 -0.51 -12.34 -10.17
CA VAL A 712 -1.06 -12.19 -8.82
C VAL A 712 -1.47 -13.53 -8.23
N CYS A 713 -0.84 -13.86 -7.10
CA CYS A 713 -1.05 -15.08 -6.34
C CYS A 713 -2.25 -14.95 -5.40
N ILE A 714 -3.22 -15.84 -5.59
CA ILE A 714 -4.38 -16.02 -4.73
C ILE A 714 -4.26 -17.38 -4.03
N ALA A 715 -4.44 -17.38 -2.72
CA ALA A 715 -4.22 -18.55 -1.87
C ALA A 715 -5.56 -19.02 -1.24
N ARG A 716 -5.86 -18.54 -0.04
CA ARG A 716 -7.05 -18.92 0.74
C ARG A 716 -8.39 -18.79 0.01
N PRO A 717 -8.65 -17.79 -0.85
CA PRO A 717 -9.87 -17.76 -1.65
C PRO A 717 -10.06 -19.01 -2.52
N HIS A 718 -9.00 -19.51 -3.16
CA HIS A 718 -9.07 -20.76 -3.93
C HIS A 718 -9.17 -22.03 -3.06
N LEU A 719 -8.84 -21.96 -1.77
CA LEU A 719 -9.16 -23.06 -0.83
C LEU A 719 -10.65 -23.11 -0.55
N ALA A 720 -11.27 -21.95 -0.31
CA ALA A 720 -12.70 -21.83 -0.05
C ALA A 720 -13.55 -22.10 -1.30
N ASP A 721 -13.07 -21.67 -2.46
CA ASP A 721 -13.75 -21.80 -3.74
C ASP A 721 -12.74 -22.15 -4.84
N PRO A 722 -12.66 -23.42 -5.30
CA PRO A 722 -11.72 -23.81 -6.34
C PRO A 722 -11.98 -23.08 -7.67
N TYR A 723 -13.20 -22.57 -7.90
CA TYR A 723 -13.63 -21.93 -9.15
C TYR A 723 -13.72 -20.40 -9.02
N TRP A 724 -13.06 -19.83 -7.99
CA TRP A 724 -13.06 -18.41 -7.68
C TRP A 724 -12.84 -17.52 -8.91
N THR A 725 -11.91 -17.89 -9.80
CA THR A 725 -11.61 -17.09 -11.00
C THR A 725 -12.77 -17.05 -11.99
N LEU A 726 -13.47 -18.17 -12.19
CA LEU A 726 -14.67 -18.23 -13.03
C LEU A 726 -15.85 -17.48 -12.40
N HIS A 727 -16.04 -17.60 -11.09
CA HIS A 727 -17.11 -16.88 -10.39
C HIS A 727 -16.90 -15.37 -10.40
N VAL A 728 -15.66 -14.92 -10.17
CA VAL A 728 -15.27 -13.51 -10.29
C VAL A 728 -15.48 -12.99 -11.72
N ALA A 729 -15.11 -13.77 -12.74
CA ALA A 729 -15.35 -13.39 -14.12
C ALA A 729 -16.84 -13.15 -14.39
N ALA A 730 -17.71 -14.06 -13.94
CA ALA A 730 -19.15 -13.88 -14.06
C ALA A 730 -19.66 -12.63 -13.29
N GLY A 731 -19.15 -12.38 -12.08
CA GLY A 731 -19.50 -11.20 -11.29
C GLY A 731 -19.06 -9.87 -11.92
N LEU A 732 -17.94 -9.87 -12.65
CA LEU A 732 -17.46 -8.72 -13.43
C LEU A 732 -18.14 -8.60 -14.81
N GLY A 733 -19.05 -9.52 -15.16
CA GLY A 733 -19.70 -9.54 -16.48
C GLY A 733 -18.79 -10.02 -17.62
N ASP A 734 -17.66 -10.64 -17.31
CA ASP A 734 -16.75 -11.21 -18.30
C ASP A 734 -17.35 -12.49 -18.92
N ARG A 735 -17.58 -12.44 -20.23
CA ARG A 735 -18.15 -13.55 -21.02
C ARG A 735 -17.12 -14.28 -21.88
N GLU A 736 -15.87 -13.82 -21.86
CA GLU A 736 -14.79 -14.37 -22.68
C GLU A 736 -13.96 -15.41 -21.93
N VAL A 737 -14.05 -15.48 -20.60
CA VAL A 737 -13.42 -16.56 -19.85
C VAL A 737 -13.99 -17.91 -20.30
N GLU A 738 -13.12 -18.85 -20.66
CA GLU A 738 -13.55 -20.16 -21.08
C GLU A 738 -13.90 -21.03 -19.87
N TRP A 739 -15.14 -21.50 -19.84
CA TRP A 739 -15.58 -22.53 -18.91
C TRP A 739 -15.41 -23.92 -19.55
N PRO A 740 -15.05 -24.96 -18.77
CA PRO A 740 -15.14 -26.33 -19.24
C PRO A 740 -16.50 -26.60 -19.88
N ALA A 741 -16.53 -27.24 -21.05
CA ALA A 741 -17.76 -27.38 -21.84
C ALA A 741 -18.95 -27.97 -21.05
N PRO A 742 -18.76 -28.96 -20.15
CA PRO A 742 -19.85 -29.46 -19.29
C PRO A 742 -20.42 -28.45 -18.28
N TYR A 743 -19.70 -27.36 -17.98
CA TYR A 743 -20.08 -26.37 -16.96
C TYR A 743 -20.81 -25.15 -17.54
N ARG A 744 -20.97 -25.05 -18.86
CA ARG A 744 -21.59 -23.90 -19.53
C ARG A 744 -22.99 -23.58 -19.02
N ALA A 745 -23.83 -24.59 -18.76
CA ALA A 745 -25.17 -24.36 -18.20
C ALA A 745 -25.13 -23.72 -16.80
N GLY A 746 -24.10 -24.02 -16.00
CA GLY A 746 -23.84 -23.37 -14.72
C GLY A 746 -23.34 -21.94 -14.89
N ALA A 747 -22.45 -21.70 -15.87
CA ALA A 747 -21.98 -20.37 -16.25
C ALA A 747 -23.14 -19.46 -16.63
N ASP A 748 -24.03 -19.92 -17.52
CA ASP A 748 -25.21 -19.19 -17.97
C ASP A 748 -26.13 -18.81 -16.80
N GLN A 749 -26.33 -19.73 -15.85
CA GLN A 749 -27.13 -19.46 -14.66
C GLN A 749 -26.49 -18.40 -13.77
N LEU A 750 -25.17 -18.51 -13.52
CA LEU A 750 -24.45 -17.57 -12.68
C LEU A 750 -24.42 -16.16 -13.28
N GLN A 751 -24.21 -16.05 -14.59
CA GLN A 751 -24.22 -14.79 -15.32
C GLN A 751 -25.59 -14.10 -15.23
N ARG A 752 -26.70 -14.84 -15.42
CA ARG A 752 -28.06 -14.28 -15.25
C ARG A 752 -28.34 -13.77 -13.84
N LEU A 753 -27.78 -14.41 -12.82
CA LEU A 753 -27.90 -13.96 -11.43
C LEU A 753 -27.08 -12.69 -11.20
N ALA A 754 -25.84 -12.64 -11.72
CA ALA A 754 -25.00 -11.44 -11.65
C ALA A 754 -25.66 -10.22 -12.29
N GLU A 755 -26.29 -10.39 -13.46
CA GLU A 755 -27.05 -9.32 -14.14
C GLU A 755 -28.24 -8.78 -13.32
N ARG A 756 -28.77 -9.56 -12.38
CA ARG A 756 -29.85 -9.15 -11.47
C ARG A 756 -29.34 -8.54 -10.17
N GLY A 757 -28.02 -8.49 -9.95
CA GLY A 757 -27.44 -8.17 -8.65
C GLY A 757 -27.61 -9.29 -7.61
N GLU A 758 -27.98 -10.50 -8.05
CA GLU A 758 -28.15 -11.71 -7.23
C GLU A 758 -26.96 -12.67 -7.38
N GLY A 759 -25.89 -12.22 -8.04
CA GLY A 759 -24.69 -13.01 -8.33
C GLY A 759 -23.84 -13.31 -7.09
N TRP A 760 -22.87 -14.19 -7.27
CA TRP A 760 -21.81 -14.43 -6.28
C TRP A 760 -21.04 -13.12 -6.03
N VAL A 761 -21.08 -12.59 -4.81
CA VAL A 761 -20.21 -11.51 -4.30
C VAL A 761 -19.57 -11.94 -3.01
#